data_AF-A0A4U0XPW7-F1
#
_entry.id   AF-A0A4U0XPW7-F1
#
_cell.length_a   1.000
_cell.length_b   1.000
_cell.length_c   1.000
_cell.angle_alpha   90.00
_cell.angle_beta   90.00
_cell.angle_gamma   90.00
#
_symmetry.space_group_name_H-M   'P 1'
#
loop_
_entity.id
_entity.type
_entity.pdbx_description
1 polymer ?
#
loop_
_entity_poly.entity_id
_entity_poly.type
_entity_poly.pdbx_seq_one_letter_code
_entity_poly.pdbx_strand_id
1 'polypeptide(L)'
;MAPDLPQFPFARPQGYEPPHENAKLRKECPVTKVKTFDGKEHWWVGKYGDVCKVLASEKMSKDRRNPGYPELHPGGREKATQKKPTFVDSDDPDHAYQRSMLEYSFMPEAVEELRPMIQKTVDEVINKMMERKRPGEPVDLVDQFASPVPTIIIYRMLGVPEEDIDDLSRDSEVRNSASTQAAESSNTNLQDYMSKLVGKKIENPGDDLISKMVVEHYQKGRLQRDEVDQLAFLVLVAGNATLINLIGLGTFTMLQHPDQLNDFKKDTKVLAKPMVNELLRYHTASALNGRRVAIKDFTLRGLEIKAGEGVITSNQAADRDEEIYTNPDEWDIHRKHPVEVLGFGHGPHRCQAEWLSRAELEITFSTLFSKLPNLKLAVKESEVEFTPAAQNVGITKLMIDCLETQEISGFRNPWPSWHKPSSLEVWQALEWGEDIDPCIQLARSRVTELRKLGRSSESSLSSAEVPMKSNKSQAAELLRVVKPDFSFDAQEKRAKTTWLGHAGVLVQLPQLNEDSEVRNSASTQAAESSNTNLQEYMSKLVGKKIENPGDDLISKMVVEHYQKGRLQRDEVDQLAFLVLVAGNATLINLIGLGTFTMLQHPDQLNNFKKDTKVLAKPMVNELLRYHTASALNGRRVAIKDFTLRGLEIKAGEGVITSNQAADRDEEIYTNPDEWDIHRKHPVEVLGFGHGPHRCQAEWLSRAELEITFSTLFSKLPNLKLAVKESEVEFTPAAQNVGITKLMIDCLETQEISGFRNPWPSWHKPSSLEVWQALEWGEDIDPCIQLARSRVTELRKLGRSSESSLSSAEVPMKSNKSQAAELLRVMKPDFSFDAQEKRAKTAWLGHAGVLVQLPQLNECGRPTAGPIRSYPPPCAVEDLPEIDVVMISHNHYDHLDFDTIMTLWKNHAKHMRFLVPLGNRQWFLDSGIDPGRVVELDWWDGVHLTAPDANGNEHSSLSITCTPSQHSSGRSGTDANTTL
;
A
#
# COMPACT_ATOMS: atom_id res chain seq x y z
N MET A 1 -5.29 53.55 33.71
CA MET A 1 -5.03 53.35 32.27
C MET A 1 -5.72 52.05 31.89
N ALA A 2 -6.39 51.98 30.74
CA ALA A 2 -6.80 50.68 30.20
C ALA A 2 -5.52 49.88 29.87
N PRO A 3 -5.51 48.55 30.04
CA PRO A 3 -4.38 47.74 29.59
C PRO A 3 -4.19 47.93 28.09
N ASP A 4 -2.95 48.11 27.64
CA ASP A 4 -2.70 48.28 26.22
C ASP A 4 -2.92 46.94 25.51
N LEU A 5 -3.83 46.93 24.53
CA LEU A 5 -4.22 45.71 23.82
C LEU A 5 -3.07 45.28 22.90
N PRO A 6 -2.74 43.97 22.84
CA PRO A 6 -1.61 43.50 22.06
C PRO A 6 -1.90 43.63 20.54
N GLN A 7 -0.85 43.92 19.78
CA GLN A 7 -0.92 44.06 18.34
C GLN A 7 -1.00 42.67 17.68
N PHE A 8 -1.94 42.51 16.73
CA PHE A 8 -2.13 41.30 15.95
C PHE A 8 -1.86 41.57 14.44
N PRO A 9 -1.26 40.63 13.67
CA PRO A 9 -0.76 39.30 14.07
C PRO A 9 0.38 39.34 15.10
N PHE A 10 0.39 38.35 16.00
CA PHE A 10 1.50 38.15 16.93
C PHE A 10 2.72 37.59 16.18
N ALA A 11 3.93 37.95 16.63
CA ALA A 11 5.16 37.49 16.01
C ALA A 11 5.64 36.16 16.63
N ARG A 12 6.08 35.21 15.80
CA ARG A 12 6.75 33.99 16.26
C ARG A 12 8.07 34.36 16.96
N PRO A 13 8.40 33.77 18.13
CA PRO A 13 9.60 34.14 18.90
C PRO A 13 10.88 33.67 18.20
N GLN A 14 10.86 32.46 17.65
CA GLN A 14 11.94 31.88 16.87
C GLN A 14 11.39 30.85 15.87
N GLY A 15 11.92 30.87 14.64
CA GLY A 15 11.72 29.83 13.63
C GLY A 15 10.26 29.40 13.40
N TYR A 16 9.92 28.20 13.86
CA TYR A 16 8.61 27.58 13.67
C TYR A 16 7.67 27.65 14.88
N GLU A 17 8.12 28.14 16.04
CA GLU A 17 7.30 28.12 17.25
C GLU A 17 6.10 29.08 17.14
N PRO A 18 4.91 28.72 17.67
CA PRO A 18 3.79 29.64 17.79
C PRO A 18 4.16 30.88 18.63
N PRO A 19 3.56 32.06 18.36
CA PRO A 19 3.71 33.25 19.21
C PRO A 19 3.39 32.97 20.68
N HIS A 20 4.22 33.44 21.62
CA HIS A 20 4.04 33.21 23.05
C HIS A 20 2.70 33.79 23.58
N GLU A 21 2.19 34.84 22.94
CA GLU A 21 0.88 35.43 23.19
C GLU A 21 -0.25 34.41 23.04
N ASN A 22 -0.16 33.46 22.09
CA ASN A 22 -1.19 32.42 21.95
C ASN A 22 -1.32 31.60 23.24
N ALA A 23 -0.21 31.09 23.77
CA ALA A 23 -0.19 30.29 24.99
C ALA A 23 -0.64 31.09 26.23
N LYS A 24 -0.15 32.33 26.35
CA LYS A 24 -0.55 33.23 27.43
C LYS A 24 -2.06 33.52 27.40
N LEU A 25 -2.58 33.93 26.25
CA LEU A 25 -3.98 34.32 26.10
C LEU A 25 -4.92 33.11 26.24
N ARG A 26 -4.57 31.93 25.73
CA ARG A 26 -5.35 30.69 26.00
C ARG A 26 -5.57 30.44 27.49
N LYS A 27 -4.52 30.62 28.29
CA LYS A 27 -4.51 30.29 29.71
C LYS A 27 -5.16 31.37 30.59
N GLU A 28 -4.92 32.64 30.26
CA GLU A 28 -5.37 33.77 31.08
C GLU A 28 -6.72 34.37 30.61
N CYS A 29 -6.85 34.64 29.30
CA CYS A 29 -7.95 35.40 28.70
C CYS A 29 -8.33 34.84 27.32
N PRO A 30 -8.93 33.63 27.23
CA PRO A 30 -9.10 32.89 25.96
C PRO A 30 -10.07 33.54 24.96
N VAL A 31 -10.82 34.55 25.41
CA VAL A 31 -11.60 35.48 24.60
C VAL A 31 -11.23 36.88 25.07
N THR A 32 -10.56 37.67 24.22
CA THR A 32 -10.03 39.01 24.56
C THR A 32 -10.09 39.95 23.36
N LYS A 33 -9.67 41.21 23.50
CA LYS A 33 -9.47 42.12 22.36
C LYS A 33 -7.99 42.25 21.97
N VAL A 34 -7.77 42.48 20.68
CA VAL A 34 -6.45 42.75 20.05
C VAL A 34 -6.56 43.93 19.08
N LYS A 35 -5.44 44.55 18.72
CA LYS A 35 -5.39 45.64 17.72
C LYS A 35 -4.85 45.17 16.38
N THR A 36 -5.49 45.55 15.26
CA THR A 36 -4.98 45.34 13.89
C THR A 36 -4.10 46.51 13.42
N PHE A 37 -3.51 46.41 12.22
CA PHE A 37 -2.55 47.40 11.68
C PHE A 37 -3.11 48.83 11.58
N ASP A 38 -4.44 48.96 11.47
CA ASP A 38 -5.18 50.22 11.40
C ASP A 38 -5.64 50.73 12.78
N GLY A 39 -5.18 50.09 13.85
CA GLY A 39 -5.49 50.45 15.24
C GLY A 39 -6.88 50.05 15.72
N LYS A 40 -7.69 49.39 14.90
CA LYS A 40 -9.02 48.91 15.31
C LYS A 40 -8.93 47.74 16.29
N GLU A 41 -9.91 47.68 17.18
CA GLU A 41 -10.08 46.58 18.12
C GLU A 41 -10.91 45.45 17.51
N HIS A 42 -10.42 44.22 17.65
CA HIS A 42 -11.13 43.00 17.24
C HIS A 42 -11.06 41.96 18.35
N TRP A 43 -12.09 41.12 18.45
CA TRP A 43 -12.08 39.98 19.37
C TRP A 43 -11.08 38.92 18.88
N TRP A 44 -10.35 38.31 19.80
CA TRP A 44 -9.48 37.17 19.58
C TRP A 44 -9.97 35.98 20.41
N VAL A 45 -10.02 34.79 19.82
CA VAL A 45 -10.53 33.55 20.44
C VAL A 45 -9.54 32.42 20.20
N GLY A 46 -9.08 31.77 21.27
CA GLY A 46 -7.97 30.79 21.20
C GLY A 46 -8.20 29.40 21.82
N LYS A 47 -9.34 29.14 22.46
CA LYS A 47 -9.70 27.80 23.00
C LYS A 47 -10.49 26.99 21.99
N TYR A 48 -10.21 25.70 21.88
CA TYR A 48 -10.70 24.80 20.83
C TYR A 48 -12.22 24.85 20.68
N GLY A 49 -12.95 24.56 21.76
CA GLY A 49 -14.41 24.52 21.73
C GLY A 49 -15.07 25.87 21.41
N ASP A 50 -14.36 26.99 21.61
CA ASP A 50 -14.89 28.32 21.31
C ASP A 50 -14.54 28.78 19.89
N VAL A 51 -13.37 28.40 19.38
CA VAL A 51 -13.01 28.53 17.96
C VAL A 51 -14.02 27.77 17.09
N CYS A 52 -14.33 26.51 17.41
CA CYS A 52 -15.33 25.73 16.67
C CYS A 52 -16.72 26.39 16.69
N LYS A 53 -17.19 26.88 17.86
CA LYS A 53 -18.48 27.60 17.98
C LYS A 53 -18.54 28.85 17.12
N VAL A 54 -17.47 29.65 17.07
CA VAL A 54 -17.42 30.87 16.25
C VAL A 54 -17.39 30.52 14.76
N LEU A 55 -16.58 29.53 14.35
CA LEU A 55 -16.42 29.14 12.95
C LEU A 55 -17.66 28.46 12.34
N ALA A 56 -18.48 27.79 13.15
CA ALA A 56 -19.72 27.12 12.74
C ALA A 56 -21.00 27.98 12.93
N SER A 57 -20.89 29.21 13.45
CA SER A 57 -22.05 30.04 13.79
C SER A 57 -22.56 30.86 12.59
N GLU A 58 -23.82 30.67 12.20
CA GLU A 58 -24.55 31.52 11.23
C GLU A 58 -24.64 33.01 11.64
N LYS A 59 -24.28 33.36 12.88
CA LYS A 59 -24.16 34.77 13.30
C LYS A 59 -22.83 35.41 12.92
N MET A 60 -21.90 34.66 12.31
CA MET A 60 -20.54 35.08 11.99
C MET A 60 -20.32 35.09 10.47
N SER A 61 -20.32 36.28 9.89
CA SER A 61 -20.06 36.50 8.46
C SER A 61 -18.57 36.40 8.13
N LYS A 62 -18.22 35.81 6.99
CA LYS A 62 -16.88 35.83 6.39
C LYS A 62 -16.73 36.89 5.29
N ASP A 63 -17.79 37.59 4.90
CA ASP A 63 -17.75 38.63 3.87
C ASP A 63 -16.82 39.79 4.28
N ARG A 64 -15.72 39.93 3.52
CA ARG A 64 -14.66 40.93 3.72
C ARG A 64 -15.08 42.37 3.41
N ARG A 65 -16.22 42.56 2.75
CA ARG A 65 -16.77 43.90 2.44
C ARG A 65 -17.34 44.55 3.71
N ASN A 66 -17.67 43.77 4.74
CA ASN A 66 -18.14 44.26 6.04
C ASN A 66 -17.15 45.27 6.67
N PRO A 67 -17.62 46.43 7.18
CA PRO A 67 -16.75 47.44 7.78
C PRO A 67 -15.94 46.96 8.99
N GLY A 68 -16.48 46.01 9.75
CA GLY A 68 -15.86 45.43 10.93
C GLY A 68 -14.92 44.25 10.65
N TYR A 69 -14.70 43.86 9.39
CA TYR A 69 -13.86 42.71 9.08
C TYR A 69 -12.40 42.97 9.49
N PRO A 70 -11.75 42.06 10.24
CA PRO A 70 -10.39 42.26 10.74
C PRO A 70 -9.36 42.11 9.63
N GLU A 71 -9.14 43.14 8.83
CA GLU A 71 -8.06 43.13 7.84
C GLU A 71 -6.70 43.28 8.51
N LEU A 72 -5.72 42.49 8.04
CA LEU A 72 -4.39 42.39 8.64
C LEU A 72 -3.35 43.26 7.91
N HIS A 73 -3.68 43.76 6.72
CA HIS A 73 -2.81 44.58 5.87
C HIS A 73 -3.60 45.71 5.16
N PRO A 74 -2.95 46.83 4.79
CA PRO A 74 -3.55 47.91 4.01
C PRO A 74 -4.18 47.43 2.69
N GLY A 75 -5.24 48.11 2.24
CA GLY A 75 -5.89 47.86 0.94
C GLY A 75 -6.68 46.53 0.82
N GLY A 76 -6.68 45.66 1.83
CA GLY A 76 -7.37 44.36 1.78
C GLY A 76 -8.86 44.47 1.43
N ARG A 77 -9.57 45.39 2.11
CA ARG A 77 -11.00 45.66 1.88
C ARG A 77 -11.27 46.31 0.53
N GLU A 78 -10.39 47.18 0.05
CA GLU A 78 -10.52 47.83 -1.26
C GLU A 78 -10.42 46.77 -2.37
N LYS A 79 -9.41 45.90 -2.31
CA LYS A 79 -9.28 44.73 -3.21
C LYS A 79 -10.51 43.82 -3.12
N ALA A 80 -11.08 43.58 -1.94
CA ALA A 80 -12.32 42.80 -1.75
C ALA A 80 -13.59 43.45 -2.32
N THR A 81 -13.58 44.76 -2.60
CA THR A 81 -14.71 45.45 -3.26
C THR A 81 -14.59 45.55 -4.79
N GLN A 82 -13.43 45.19 -5.37
CA GLN A 82 -13.16 45.33 -6.82
C GLN A 82 -13.69 44.17 -7.67
N LYS A 83 -13.85 42.97 -7.09
CA LYS A 83 -14.35 41.76 -7.77
C LYS A 83 -15.52 41.18 -6.98
N LYS A 84 -16.35 40.34 -7.63
CA LYS A 84 -17.36 39.53 -6.92
C LYS A 84 -16.63 38.57 -5.96
N PRO A 85 -17.09 38.37 -4.71
CA PRO A 85 -16.48 37.37 -3.85
C PRO A 85 -16.71 35.97 -4.43
N THR A 86 -15.69 35.13 -4.31
CA THR A 86 -15.84 33.67 -4.43
C THR A 86 -16.24 33.09 -3.07
N PHE A 87 -16.62 31.81 -3.02
CA PHE A 87 -17.09 31.13 -1.80
C PHE A 87 -16.12 31.24 -0.60
N VAL A 88 -14.84 31.52 -0.84
CA VAL A 88 -13.88 31.77 0.25
C VAL A 88 -14.23 33.02 1.06
N ASP A 89 -14.89 34.03 0.48
CA ASP A 89 -15.23 35.32 1.09
C ASP A 89 -16.74 35.63 1.02
N SER A 90 -17.59 34.61 0.88
CA SER A 90 -19.07 34.71 0.86
C SER A 90 -19.70 34.04 2.09
N ASP A 91 -20.95 34.37 2.40
CA ASP A 91 -21.78 33.66 3.37
C ASP A 91 -22.85 32.81 2.67
N ASP A 92 -23.56 31.94 3.40
CA ASP A 92 -24.67 31.16 2.84
C ASP A 92 -25.88 32.07 2.51
N PRO A 93 -26.64 31.79 1.42
CA PRO A 93 -26.57 30.59 0.59
C PRO A 93 -25.52 30.62 -0.54
N ASP A 94 -24.93 31.78 -0.84
CA ASP A 94 -24.00 31.95 -1.96
C ASP A 94 -22.72 31.10 -1.79
N HIS A 95 -22.22 31.01 -0.55
CA HIS A 95 -21.10 30.13 -0.18
C HIS A 95 -21.42 28.66 -0.50
N ALA A 96 -22.45 28.08 0.12
CA ALA A 96 -22.83 26.69 -0.14
C ALA A 96 -23.06 26.40 -1.63
N TYR A 97 -23.78 27.29 -2.34
CA TYR A 97 -24.09 27.14 -3.77
C TYR A 97 -22.83 27.11 -4.64
N GLN A 98 -21.92 28.07 -4.49
CA GLN A 98 -20.72 28.11 -5.33
C GLN A 98 -19.68 27.06 -4.90
N ARG A 99 -19.61 26.73 -3.61
CA ARG A 99 -18.73 25.67 -3.08
C ARG A 99 -19.11 24.29 -3.61
N SER A 100 -20.40 23.95 -3.62
CA SER A 100 -20.89 22.64 -4.08
C SER A 100 -20.57 22.34 -5.55
N MET A 101 -20.29 23.38 -6.36
CA MET A 101 -19.90 23.22 -7.77
C MET A 101 -18.54 22.54 -7.96
N LEU A 102 -17.66 22.62 -6.97
CA LEU A 102 -16.33 22.03 -6.97
C LEU A 102 -16.22 20.82 -6.03
N GLU A 103 -17.13 20.71 -5.06
CA GLU A 103 -17.02 19.83 -3.90
C GLU A 103 -16.75 18.36 -4.25
N TYR A 104 -17.44 17.82 -5.26
CA TYR A 104 -17.25 16.44 -5.71
C TYR A 104 -15.79 16.13 -6.11
N SER A 105 -15.06 17.10 -6.68
CA SER A 105 -13.67 16.92 -7.13
C SER A 105 -12.65 16.88 -5.98
N PHE A 106 -13.09 17.13 -4.74
CA PHE A 106 -12.26 17.10 -3.53
C PHE A 106 -12.85 16.20 -2.42
N MET A 107 -13.87 15.40 -2.73
CA MET A 107 -14.37 14.35 -1.84
C MET A 107 -13.37 13.19 -1.71
N PRO A 108 -13.38 12.41 -0.60
CA PRO A 108 -12.44 11.32 -0.38
C PRO A 108 -12.33 10.34 -1.55
N GLU A 109 -13.45 9.95 -2.13
CA GLU A 109 -13.54 8.98 -3.22
C GLU A 109 -12.83 9.48 -4.49
N ALA A 110 -13.07 10.74 -4.87
CA ALA A 110 -12.40 11.38 -6.00
C ALA A 110 -10.89 11.59 -5.74
N VAL A 111 -10.50 11.84 -4.49
CA VAL A 111 -9.08 11.98 -4.11
C VAL A 111 -8.35 10.64 -4.16
N GLU A 112 -8.99 9.53 -3.77
CA GLU A 112 -8.39 8.20 -3.89
C GLU A 112 -8.11 7.82 -5.37
N GLU A 113 -8.96 8.24 -6.31
CA GLU A 113 -8.70 8.13 -7.76
C GLU A 113 -7.49 8.98 -8.23
N LEU A 114 -7.18 10.08 -7.55
CA LEU A 114 -6.04 10.95 -7.86
C LEU A 114 -4.71 10.45 -7.28
N ARG A 115 -4.71 9.55 -6.28
CA ARG A 115 -3.47 9.07 -5.63
C ARG A 115 -2.40 8.51 -6.59
N PRO A 116 -2.73 7.77 -7.66
CA PRO A 116 -1.72 7.35 -8.64
C PRO A 116 -1.06 8.53 -9.37
N MET A 117 -1.80 9.61 -9.65
CA MET A 117 -1.27 10.83 -10.26
C MET A 117 -0.40 11.62 -9.28
N ILE A 118 -0.82 11.72 -8.01
CA ILE A 118 -0.04 12.33 -6.92
C ILE A 118 1.28 11.57 -6.72
N GLN A 119 1.24 10.23 -6.59
CA GLN A 119 2.43 9.37 -6.46
C GLN A 119 3.37 9.55 -7.65
N LYS A 120 2.86 9.46 -8.88
CA LYS A 120 3.64 9.71 -10.10
C LYS A 120 4.31 11.08 -10.07
N THR A 121 3.60 12.14 -9.66
CA THR A 121 4.15 13.49 -9.58
C THR A 121 5.27 13.59 -8.54
N VAL A 122 5.09 13.00 -7.35
CA VAL A 122 6.12 12.98 -6.30
C VAL A 122 7.36 12.19 -6.74
N ASP A 123 7.18 11.04 -7.40
CA ASP A 123 8.27 10.25 -7.99
C ASP A 123 9.00 11.02 -9.11
N GLU A 124 8.29 11.74 -9.99
CA GLU A 124 8.88 12.56 -11.05
C GLU A 124 9.71 13.73 -10.48
N VAL A 125 9.19 14.44 -9.48
CA VAL A 125 9.90 15.57 -8.86
C VAL A 125 11.12 15.10 -8.06
N ILE A 126 11.01 14.02 -7.26
CA ILE A 126 12.18 13.52 -6.51
C ILE A 126 13.27 12.96 -7.43
N ASN A 127 12.90 12.32 -8.54
CA ASN A 127 13.87 11.86 -9.54
C ASN A 127 14.55 13.07 -10.23
N LYS A 128 13.78 14.08 -10.70
CA LYS A 128 14.34 15.33 -11.28
C LYS A 128 15.29 16.05 -10.30
N MET A 129 14.98 16.06 -9.00
CA MET A 129 15.85 16.62 -7.96
C MET A 129 17.17 15.83 -7.84
N MET A 130 17.08 14.49 -7.81
CA MET A 130 18.26 13.63 -7.70
C MET A 130 19.15 13.66 -8.96
N GLU A 131 18.57 13.77 -10.16
CA GLU A 131 19.30 13.97 -11.41
C GLU A 131 20.07 15.30 -11.47
N ARG A 132 19.57 16.34 -10.78
CA ARG A 132 20.23 17.65 -10.67
C ARG A 132 21.31 17.69 -9.59
N LYS A 133 21.23 16.85 -8.56
CA LYS A 133 22.17 16.83 -7.43
C LYS A 133 23.57 16.42 -7.88
N ARG A 134 24.58 17.20 -7.49
CA ARG A 134 25.99 16.83 -7.65
C ARG A 134 26.52 16.16 -6.38
N PRO A 135 27.48 15.22 -6.49
CA PRO A 135 28.12 14.62 -5.32
C PRO A 135 28.71 15.68 -4.38
N GLY A 136 28.34 15.62 -3.11
CA GLY A 136 28.81 16.58 -2.08
C GLY A 136 28.16 17.96 -2.09
N GLU A 137 27.28 18.30 -3.05
CA GLU A 137 26.54 19.56 -3.06
C GLU A 137 25.20 19.41 -2.31
N PRO A 138 24.89 20.28 -1.33
CA PRO A 138 23.56 20.38 -0.71
C PRO A 138 22.47 20.77 -1.72
N VAL A 139 21.25 20.30 -1.48
CA VAL A 139 20.06 20.63 -2.27
C VAL A 139 19.11 21.47 -1.41
N ASP A 140 18.46 22.47 -2.00
CA ASP A 140 17.33 23.13 -1.34
C ASP A 140 16.05 22.32 -1.59
N LEU A 141 15.53 21.68 -0.55
CA LEU A 141 14.31 20.87 -0.66
C LEU A 141 13.08 21.74 -0.94
N VAL A 142 13.07 23.01 -0.52
CA VAL A 142 11.91 23.89 -0.74
C VAL A 142 11.75 24.17 -2.24
N ASP A 143 12.83 24.64 -2.86
CA ASP A 143 12.94 24.92 -4.29
C ASP A 143 12.72 23.66 -5.15
N GLN A 144 13.45 22.57 -4.89
CA GLN A 144 13.49 21.45 -5.82
C GLN A 144 12.44 20.35 -5.58
N PHE A 145 11.70 20.39 -4.47
CA PHE A 145 10.73 19.34 -4.13
C PHE A 145 9.43 19.85 -3.49
N ALA A 146 9.50 20.68 -2.44
CA ALA A 146 8.30 21.14 -1.75
C ALA A 146 7.45 22.10 -2.59
N SER A 147 8.07 22.96 -3.41
CA SER A 147 7.39 23.88 -4.33
C SER A 147 6.77 23.18 -5.55
N PRO A 148 7.50 22.29 -6.28
CA PRO A 148 6.96 21.70 -7.49
C PRO A 148 5.85 20.68 -7.24
N VAL A 149 5.89 19.88 -6.16
CA VAL A 149 4.89 18.82 -5.90
C VAL A 149 3.44 19.34 -5.92
N PRO A 150 2.99 20.22 -5.01
CA PRO A 150 1.61 20.70 -4.99
C PRO A 150 1.27 21.55 -6.23
N THR A 151 2.26 22.28 -6.76
CA THR A 151 2.10 23.12 -7.96
C THR A 151 1.79 22.30 -9.20
N ILE A 152 2.51 21.21 -9.46
CA ILE A 152 2.29 20.33 -10.61
C ILE A 152 0.98 19.56 -10.46
N ILE A 153 0.65 19.08 -9.24
CA ILE A 153 -0.59 18.37 -8.95
C ILE A 153 -1.81 19.25 -9.26
N ILE A 154 -1.83 20.50 -8.78
CA ILE A 154 -2.98 21.39 -9.02
C ILE A 154 -3.07 21.84 -10.49
N TYR A 155 -1.95 22.03 -11.18
CA TYR A 155 -1.94 22.31 -12.62
C TYR A 155 -2.50 21.13 -13.44
N ARG A 156 -2.09 19.90 -13.13
CA ARG A 156 -2.63 18.68 -13.77
C ARG A 156 -4.13 18.53 -13.49
N MET A 157 -4.60 18.78 -12.26
CA MET A 157 -6.04 18.78 -11.93
C MET A 157 -6.86 19.85 -12.66
N LEU A 158 -6.28 21.05 -12.86
CA LEU A 158 -6.90 22.15 -13.62
C LEU A 158 -6.87 21.92 -15.15
N GLY A 159 -6.16 20.90 -15.63
CA GLY A 159 -6.06 20.58 -17.06
C GLY A 159 -5.11 21.47 -17.83
N VAL A 160 -4.08 22.01 -17.16
CA VAL A 160 -2.93 22.68 -17.79
C VAL A 160 -2.17 21.63 -18.63
N PRO A 161 -1.83 21.92 -19.90
CA PRO A 161 -0.99 21.04 -20.71
C PRO A 161 0.40 20.83 -20.10
N GLU A 162 0.94 19.63 -20.18
CA GLU A 162 2.20 19.26 -19.53
C GLU A 162 3.38 20.11 -20.04
N GLU A 163 3.33 20.54 -21.31
CA GLU A 163 4.31 21.45 -21.93
C GLU A 163 4.34 22.87 -21.33
N ASP A 164 3.24 23.34 -20.71
CA ASP A 164 3.14 24.66 -20.11
C ASP A 164 3.56 24.65 -18.61
N ILE A 165 3.61 23.49 -17.97
CA ILE A 165 3.77 23.35 -16.51
C ILE A 165 5.12 23.90 -16.00
N ASP A 166 6.23 23.60 -16.67
CA ASP A 166 7.57 24.00 -16.19
C ASP A 166 7.74 25.54 -16.21
N ASP A 167 7.13 26.24 -17.18
CA ASP A 167 7.18 27.72 -17.27
C ASP A 167 6.21 28.37 -16.26
N LEU A 168 4.99 27.84 -16.12
CA LEU A 168 4.00 28.32 -15.16
C LEU A 168 4.37 28.05 -13.69
N SER A 169 5.21 27.04 -13.44
CA SER A 169 5.73 26.77 -12.09
C SER A 169 6.63 27.91 -11.60
N ARG A 170 7.48 28.47 -12.48
CA ARG A 170 8.32 29.64 -12.16
C ARG A 170 7.49 30.88 -11.80
N ASP A 171 6.40 31.14 -12.52
CA ASP A 171 5.50 32.25 -12.19
C ASP A 171 4.79 32.02 -10.84
N SER A 172 4.44 30.77 -10.50
CA SER A 172 3.90 30.43 -9.18
C SER A 172 4.96 30.57 -8.06
N GLU A 173 6.22 30.20 -8.32
CA GLU A 173 7.35 30.40 -7.39
C GLU A 173 7.60 31.88 -7.11
N VAL A 174 7.64 32.73 -8.15
CA VAL A 174 7.79 34.20 -7.99
C VAL A 174 6.62 34.78 -7.19
N ARG A 175 5.38 34.36 -7.48
CA ARG A 175 4.19 34.78 -6.71
C ARG A 175 4.28 34.35 -5.24
N ASN A 176 4.79 33.14 -4.96
CA ASN A 176 4.87 32.58 -3.61
C ASN A 176 6.06 33.14 -2.79
N SER A 177 7.11 33.66 -3.43
CA SER A 177 8.35 34.12 -2.79
C SER A 177 8.53 35.64 -2.71
N ALA A 178 7.95 36.41 -3.64
CA ALA A 178 8.19 37.85 -3.72
C ALA A 178 7.21 38.70 -2.89
N SER A 179 7.74 39.70 -2.16
CA SER A 179 6.98 40.69 -1.39
C SER A 179 6.71 42.00 -2.17
N THR A 180 6.75 41.96 -3.50
CA THR A 180 6.95 43.14 -4.36
C THR A 180 6.06 43.15 -5.60
N GLN A 181 6.21 44.18 -6.43
CA GLN A 181 5.59 44.31 -7.75
C GLN A 181 5.76 43.07 -8.65
N ALA A 182 6.84 42.29 -8.48
CA ALA A 182 7.04 41.04 -9.21
C ALA A 182 5.94 40.00 -8.91
N ALA A 183 5.49 39.89 -7.65
CA ALA A 183 4.38 39.02 -7.30
C ALA A 183 3.06 39.49 -7.91
N GLU A 184 2.82 40.81 -8.01
CA GLU A 184 1.63 41.35 -8.68
C GLU A 184 1.67 41.10 -10.20
N SER A 185 2.85 41.18 -10.83
CA SER A 185 3.05 40.81 -12.24
C SER A 185 2.81 39.32 -12.49
N SER A 186 3.47 38.41 -11.76
CA SER A 186 3.23 36.96 -11.92
C SER A 186 1.80 36.55 -11.57
N ASN A 187 1.17 37.20 -10.59
CA ASN A 187 -0.25 37.00 -10.29
C ASN A 187 -1.16 37.42 -11.47
N THR A 188 -0.80 38.47 -12.21
CA THR A 188 -1.49 38.89 -13.44
C THR A 188 -1.25 37.89 -14.57
N ASN A 189 0.00 37.47 -14.81
CA ASN A 189 0.33 36.46 -15.82
C ASN A 189 -0.48 35.17 -15.64
N LEU A 190 -0.58 34.69 -14.40
CA LEU A 190 -1.33 33.47 -14.07
C LEU A 190 -2.85 33.67 -14.20
N GLN A 191 -3.39 34.86 -13.92
CA GLN A 191 -4.81 35.18 -14.19
C GLN A 191 -5.09 35.18 -15.70
N ASP A 192 -4.22 35.82 -16.50
CA ASP A 192 -4.32 35.86 -17.95
C ASP A 192 -4.18 34.48 -18.60
N TYR A 193 -3.26 33.64 -18.11
CA TYR A 193 -3.11 32.27 -18.57
C TYR A 193 -4.35 31.44 -18.22
N MET A 194 -4.84 31.49 -16.98
CA MET A 194 -6.03 30.73 -16.58
C MET A 194 -7.26 31.15 -17.38
N SER A 195 -7.46 32.44 -17.64
CA SER A 195 -8.54 32.90 -18.53
C SER A 195 -8.37 32.37 -19.97
N LYS A 196 -7.15 32.38 -20.54
CA LYS A 196 -6.90 31.76 -21.86
C LYS A 196 -7.19 30.25 -21.85
N LEU A 197 -6.85 29.55 -20.78
CA LEU A 197 -7.11 28.12 -20.61
C LEU A 197 -8.62 27.83 -20.55
N VAL A 198 -9.40 28.55 -19.73
CA VAL A 198 -10.86 28.42 -19.71
C VAL A 198 -11.46 28.72 -21.09
N GLY A 199 -10.86 29.63 -21.88
CA GLY A 199 -11.19 29.83 -23.30
C GLY A 199 -11.10 28.53 -24.11
N LYS A 200 -9.92 27.92 -24.12
CA LYS A 200 -9.68 26.63 -24.80
C LYS A 200 -10.63 25.53 -24.33
N LYS A 201 -10.89 25.42 -23.02
CA LYS A 201 -11.77 24.39 -22.44
C LYS A 201 -13.27 24.61 -22.72
N ILE A 202 -13.71 25.84 -23.01
CA ILE A 202 -15.07 26.11 -23.51
C ILE A 202 -15.26 25.59 -24.93
N GLU A 203 -14.25 25.78 -25.79
CA GLU A 203 -14.28 25.32 -27.18
C GLU A 203 -14.10 23.80 -27.29
N ASN A 204 -13.23 23.20 -26.46
CA ASN A 204 -12.95 21.78 -26.43
C ASN A 204 -12.71 21.29 -24.99
N PRO A 205 -13.77 20.88 -24.26
CA PRO A 205 -13.65 20.33 -22.90
C PRO A 205 -12.86 19.01 -22.87
N GLY A 206 -12.03 18.83 -21.83
CA GLY A 206 -11.32 17.58 -21.50
C GLY A 206 -11.83 16.94 -20.21
N ASP A 207 -11.06 15.99 -19.66
CA ASP A 207 -11.30 15.43 -18.32
C ASP A 207 -10.42 16.13 -17.28
N ASP A 208 -10.83 17.35 -16.92
CA ASP A 208 -10.14 18.20 -15.95
C ASP A 208 -11.13 19.11 -15.21
N LEU A 209 -10.69 19.73 -14.11
CA LEU A 209 -11.56 20.50 -13.23
C LEU A 209 -12.17 21.74 -13.92
N ILE A 210 -11.41 22.39 -14.80
CA ILE A 210 -11.92 23.54 -15.57
C ILE A 210 -13.00 23.07 -16.56
N SER A 211 -12.78 21.96 -17.24
CA SER A 211 -13.75 21.36 -18.16
C SER A 211 -15.01 20.89 -17.44
N LYS A 212 -14.89 20.34 -16.22
CA LYS A 212 -16.02 20.00 -15.35
C LYS A 212 -16.82 21.26 -14.99
N MET A 213 -16.18 22.35 -14.56
CA MET A 213 -16.86 23.63 -14.33
C MET A 213 -17.56 24.16 -15.61
N VAL A 214 -16.91 24.04 -16.77
CA VAL A 214 -17.45 24.47 -18.06
C VAL A 214 -18.71 23.69 -18.43
N VAL A 215 -18.64 22.36 -18.42
CA VAL A 215 -19.73 21.47 -18.86
C VAL A 215 -20.88 21.43 -17.85
N GLU A 216 -20.57 21.40 -16.56
CA GLU A 216 -21.60 21.19 -15.54
C GLU A 216 -22.33 22.46 -15.13
N HIS A 217 -21.66 23.62 -15.20
CA HIS A 217 -22.18 24.88 -14.65
C HIS A 217 -22.24 26.00 -15.69
N TYR A 218 -21.15 26.32 -16.40
CA TYR A 218 -21.15 27.43 -17.37
C TYR A 218 -22.07 27.18 -18.57
N GLN A 219 -21.94 26.03 -19.25
CA GLN A 219 -22.80 25.67 -20.39
C GLN A 219 -24.29 25.54 -20.00
N LYS A 220 -24.58 25.34 -18.71
CA LYS A 220 -25.94 25.28 -18.15
C LYS A 220 -26.41 26.63 -17.58
N GLY A 221 -25.67 27.72 -17.79
CA GLY A 221 -26.00 29.07 -17.35
C GLY A 221 -25.95 29.29 -15.82
N ARG A 222 -25.33 28.39 -15.06
CA ARG A 222 -25.22 28.45 -13.59
C ARG A 222 -24.03 29.28 -13.10
N LEU A 223 -23.01 29.40 -13.95
CA LEU A 223 -21.85 30.28 -13.78
C LEU A 223 -21.69 31.16 -15.02
N GLN A 224 -21.31 32.41 -14.81
CA GLN A 224 -20.81 33.29 -15.85
C GLN A 224 -19.32 33.04 -16.12
N ARG A 225 -18.83 33.54 -17.24
CA ARG A 225 -17.46 33.27 -17.71
C ARG A 225 -16.40 33.77 -16.73
N ASP A 226 -16.58 34.96 -16.19
CA ASP A 226 -15.69 35.58 -15.20
C ASP A 226 -15.70 34.86 -13.85
N GLU A 227 -16.80 34.19 -13.51
CA GLU A 227 -16.92 33.36 -12.31
C GLU A 227 -16.13 32.05 -12.45
N VAL A 228 -16.11 31.43 -13.63
CA VAL A 228 -15.26 30.26 -13.92
C VAL A 228 -13.78 30.65 -13.85
N ASP A 229 -13.40 31.77 -14.47
CA ASP A 229 -12.02 32.29 -14.42
C ASP A 229 -11.57 32.55 -12.97
N GLN A 230 -12.45 33.14 -12.14
CA GLN A 230 -12.17 33.40 -10.73
C GLN A 230 -12.10 32.12 -9.88
N LEU A 231 -12.93 31.10 -10.16
CA LEU A 231 -12.89 29.82 -9.46
C LEU A 231 -11.66 28.99 -9.85
N ALA A 232 -11.31 28.93 -11.13
CA ALA A 232 -10.08 28.28 -11.59
C ALA A 232 -8.84 28.93 -10.95
N PHE A 233 -8.80 30.27 -10.91
CA PHE A 233 -7.71 30.99 -10.26
C PHE A 233 -7.70 30.82 -8.73
N LEU A 234 -8.87 30.80 -8.07
CA LEU A 234 -8.97 30.50 -6.64
C LEU A 234 -8.37 29.13 -6.33
N VAL A 235 -8.76 28.09 -7.08
CA VAL A 235 -8.26 26.71 -6.88
C VAL A 235 -6.76 26.62 -7.10
N LEU A 236 -6.21 27.33 -8.09
CA LEU A 236 -4.76 27.41 -8.33
C LEU A 236 -3.97 27.99 -7.14
N VAL A 237 -4.47 29.08 -6.53
CA VAL A 237 -3.73 29.79 -5.47
C VAL A 237 -4.06 29.31 -4.06
N ALA A 238 -5.23 28.68 -3.87
CA ALA A 238 -5.65 28.14 -2.60
C ALA A 238 -4.81 26.91 -2.23
N GLY A 239 -4.32 26.87 -0.98
CA GLY A 239 -3.59 25.71 -0.45
C GLY A 239 -2.14 25.60 -0.91
N ASN A 240 -1.78 25.94 -2.16
CA ASN A 240 -0.45 25.65 -2.71
C ASN A 240 0.71 26.10 -1.80
N ALA A 241 0.82 27.39 -1.47
CA ALA A 241 1.85 27.89 -0.54
C ALA A 241 1.74 27.33 0.91
N THR A 242 0.58 26.80 1.31
CA THR A 242 0.42 26.13 2.62
C THR A 242 1.03 24.73 2.57
N LEU A 243 0.86 23.99 1.47
CA LEU A 243 1.45 22.65 1.28
C LEU A 243 2.98 22.73 1.19
N ILE A 244 3.54 23.69 0.45
CA ILE A 244 4.99 23.94 0.40
C ILE A 244 5.56 24.09 1.82
N ASN A 245 4.92 24.92 2.65
CA ASN A 245 5.33 25.13 4.03
C ASN A 245 5.18 23.87 4.89
N LEU A 246 4.09 23.09 4.74
CA LEU A 246 3.90 21.84 5.49
C LEU A 246 4.91 20.76 5.11
N ILE A 247 5.28 20.62 3.83
CA ILE A 247 6.31 19.69 3.37
C ILE A 247 7.67 20.06 3.96
N GLY A 248 8.05 21.35 3.91
CA GLY A 248 9.28 21.85 4.51
C GLY A 248 9.33 21.66 6.03
N LEU A 249 8.29 22.13 6.74
CA LEU A 249 8.19 22.04 8.20
C LEU A 249 8.13 20.59 8.69
N GLY A 250 7.35 19.73 8.03
CA GLY A 250 7.27 18.31 8.37
C GLY A 250 8.59 17.59 8.14
N THR A 251 9.31 17.88 7.05
CA THR A 251 10.63 17.30 6.82
C THR A 251 11.62 17.74 7.90
N PHE A 252 11.71 19.04 8.16
CA PHE A 252 12.57 19.60 9.20
C PHE A 252 12.25 19.01 10.59
N THR A 253 10.97 18.92 10.96
CA THR A 253 10.54 18.39 12.27
C THR A 253 10.88 16.91 12.43
N MET A 254 10.68 16.09 11.39
CA MET A 254 11.05 14.68 11.44
C MET A 254 12.57 14.49 11.54
N LEU A 255 13.38 15.36 10.92
CA LEU A 255 14.83 15.34 11.07
C LEU A 255 15.31 15.74 12.48
N GLN A 256 14.55 16.57 13.21
CA GLN A 256 14.79 16.86 14.62
C GLN A 256 14.40 15.70 15.57
N HIS A 257 13.54 14.77 15.12
CA HIS A 257 13.02 13.66 15.93
C HIS A 257 13.41 12.30 15.33
N PRO A 258 14.71 11.93 15.33
CA PRO A 258 15.23 10.77 14.62
C PRO A 258 14.59 9.44 15.05
N ASP A 259 14.21 9.29 16.31
CA ASP A 259 13.54 8.07 16.80
C ASP A 259 12.16 7.87 16.15
N GLN A 260 11.33 8.92 16.14
CA GLN A 260 10.03 8.91 15.46
C GLN A 260 10.18 8.77 13.94
N LEU A 261 11.24 9.35 13.34
CA LEU A 261 11.56 9.15 11.93
C LEU A 261 12.01 7.72 11.62
N ASN A 262 12.73 7.07 12.51
CA ASN A 262 13.11 5.66 12.37
C ASN A 262 11.89 4.74 12.46
N ASP A 263 10.94 5.03 13.36
CA ASP A 263 9.66 4.30 13.42
C ASP A 263 8.81 4.55 12.17
N PHE A 264 8.70 5.80 11.71
CA PHE A 264 8.03 6.15 10.46
C PHE A 264 8.59 5.39 9.25
N LYS A 265 9.91 5.24 9.15
CA LYS A 265 10.58 4.50 8.05
C LYS A 265 10.28 2.99 8.08
N LYS A 266 10.04 2.39 9.24
CA LYS A 266 9.71 0.95 9.36
C LYS A 266 8.32 0.64 8.79
N ASP A 267 7.34 1.51 9.05
CA ASP A 267 5.97 1.35 8.56
C ASP A 267 5.33 2.69 8.13
N THR A 268 5.76 3.16 6.97
CA THR A 268 5.20 4.38 6.35
C THR A 268 3.71 4.24 6.05
N LYS A 269 3.21 3.02 5.77
CA LYS A 269 1.80 2.78 5.44
C LYS A 269 0.88 2.98 6.64
N VAL A 270 1.30 2.55 7.83
CA VAL A 270 0.55 2.77 9.07
C VAL A 270 0.75 4.19 9.61
N LEU A 271 1.97 4.73 9.54
CA LEU A 271 2.32 5.99 10.20
C LEU A 271 2.16 7.26 9.35
N ALA A 272 1.95 7.18 8.02
CA ALA A 272 1.66 8.34 7.17
C ALA A 272 0.47 9.17 7.67
N LYS A 273 -0.68 8.52 7.93
CA LYS A 273 -1.91 9.20 8.37
C LYS A 273 -1.76 9.84 9.76
N PRO A 274 -1.27 9.14 10.80
CA PRO A 274 -0.96 9.74 12.10
C PRO A 274 0.04 10.90 12.02
N MET A 275 1.17 10.73 11.32
CA MET A 275 2.20 11.77 11.17
C MET A 275 1.64 13.03 10.50
N VAL A 276 0.86 12.89 9.43
CA VAL A 276 0.22 14.03 8.75
C VAL A 276 -0.83 14.70 9.62
N ASN A 277 -1.57 13.93 10.43
CA ASN A 277 -2.55 14.52 11.34
C ASN A 277 -1.90 15.30 12.50
N GLU A 278 -0.79 14.80 13.04
CA GLU A 278 0.02 15.54 14.01
C GLU A 278 0.70 16.75 13.37
N LEU A 279 1.19 16.65 12.12
CA LEU A 279 1.75 17.76 11.35
C LEU A 279 0.77 18.93 11.24
N LEU A 280 -0.49 18.64 10.89
CA LEU A 280 -1.53 19.65 10.73
C LEU A 280 -1.92 20.34 12.04
N ARG A 281 -1.84 19.61 13.17
CA ARG A 281 -2.06 20.16 14.52
C ARG A 281 -0.85 20.99 14.99
N TYR A 282 0.35 20.43 14.86
CA TYR A 282 1.56 21.00 15.42
C TYR A 282 2.03 22.22 14.61
N HIS A 283 1.99 22.13 13.28
CA HIS A 283 2.36 23.19 12.34
C HIS A 283 1.13 23.74 11.61
N THR A 284 0.35 24.56 12.29
CA THR A 284 -0.79 25.27 11.70
C THR A 284 -0.34 26.34 10.68
N ALA A 285 0.05 25.91 9.47
CA ALA A 285 0.57 26.76 8.39
C ALA A 285 -0.48 27.73 7.78
N SER A 286 -1.74 27.68 8.25
CA SER A 286 -2.82 28.59 7.87
C SER A 286 -3.52 29.16 9.11
N ALA A 287 -2.81 29.99 9.87
CA ALA A 287 -3.25 30.49 11.18
C ALA A 287 -4.12 31.77 11.12
N LEU A 288 -4.09 32.50 9.99
CA LEU A 288 -4.66 33.86 9.87
C LEU A 288 -6.03 33.92 9.14
N ASN A 289 -6.61 32.76 8.80
CA ASN A 289 -7.85 32.67 8.01
C ASN A 289 -9.13 32.51 8.86
N GLY A 290 -9.00 32.39 10.18
CA GLY A 290 -10.12 32.27 11.14
C GLY A 290 -10.92 33.55 11.38
N ARG A 291 -11.02 34.45 10.40
CA ARG A 291 -11.54 35.82 10.53
C ARG A 291 -13.04 35.90 10.20
N ARG A 292 -13.79 36.69 10.97
CA ARG A 292 -15.26 36.87 10.88
C ARG A 292 -15.72 38.26 11.31
N VAL A 293 -16.97 38.59 11.04
CA VAL A 293 -17.73 39.70 11.63
C VAL A 293 -19.02 39.17 12.23
N ALA A 294 -19.34 39.55 13.47
CA ALA A 294 -20.64 39.24 14.04
C ALA A 294 -21.74 40.03 13.32
N ILE A 295 -22.68 39.37 12.66
CA ILE A 295 -23.86 40.03 12.02
C ILE A 295 -25.08 40.09 12.94
N LYS A 296 -25.03 39.37 14.06
CA LYS A 296 -26.00 39.39 15.15
C LYS A 296 -25.25 39.21 16.48
N ASP A 297 -25.75 39.79 17.56
CA ASP A 297 -25.17 39.63 18.89
C ASP A 297 -24.95 38.15 19.26
N PHE A 298 -23.74 37.84 19.73
CA PHE A 298 -23.25 36.50 20.02
C PHE A 298 -22.57 36.47 21.39
N THR A 299 -23.10 35.64 22.30
CA THR A 299 -22.55 35.48 23.65
C THR A 299 -21.54 34.34 23.66
N LEU A 300 -20.31 34.60 24.11
CA LEU A 300 -19.23 33.62 24.22
C LEU A 300 -18.56 33.73 25.58
N ARG A 301 -18.55 32.64 26.38
CA ARG A 301 -18.09 32.63 27.79
C ARG A 301 -18.68 33.76 28.66
N GLY A 302 -19.92 34.18 28.38
CA GLY A 302 -20.60 35.27 29.09
C GLY A 302 -20.22 36.68 28.62
N LEU A 303 -19.28 36.83 27.69
CA LEU A 303 -18.99 38.09 27.01
C LEU A 303 -19.94 38.27 25.83
N GLU A 304 -20.41 39.49 25.60
CA GLU A 304 -21.23 39.83 24.43
C GLU A 304 -20.36 40.39 23.30
N ILE A 305 -20.29 39.67 22.18
CA ILE A 305 -19.76 40.17 20.91
C ILE A 305 -20.94 40.81 20.17
N LYS A 306 -20.85 42.11 19.86
CA LYS A 306 -21.93 42.89 19.27
C LYS A 306 -21.94 42.82 17.75
N ALA A 307 -23.13 42.96 17.17
CA ALA A 307 -23.28 43.07 15.72
C ALA A 307 -22.42 44.22 15.16
N GLY A 308 -21.62 43.92 14.14
CA GLY A 308 -20.61 44.81 13.55
C GLY A 308 -19.19 44.63 14.08
N GLU A 309 -18.96 43.92 15.19
CA GLU A 309 -17.62 43.66 15.71
C GLU A 309 -16.92 42.51 14.96
N GLY A 310 -15.63 42.70 14.65
CA GLY A 310 -14.80 41.67 14.03
C GLY A 310 -14.24 40.67 15.05
N VAL A 311 -14.12 39.41 14.63
CA VAL A 311 -13.64 38.29 15.43
C VAL A 311 -12.54 37.54 14.67
N ILE A 312 -11.46 37.22 15.38
CA ILE A 312 -10.29 36.47 14.91
C ILE A 312 -10.22 35.20 15.74
N THR A 313 -10.42 34.05 15.12
CA THR A 313 -10.17 32.74 15.74
C THR A 313 -8.76 32.27 15.42
N SER A 314 -8.05 31.80 16.44
CA SER A 314 -6.71 31.21 16.30
C SER A 314 -6.80 29.69 16.39
N ASN A 315 -6.86 29.04 15.23
CA ASN A 315 -6.70 27.59 15.14
C ASN A 315 -5.31 27.15 15.64
N GLN A 316 -4.25 27.92 15.36
CA GLN A 316 -2.91 27.64 15.91
C GLN A 316 -2.88 27.66 17.44
N ALA A 317 -3.69 28.51 18.08
CA ALA A 317 -3.84 28.45 19.52
C ALA A 317 -4.64 27.19 19.92
N ALA A 318 -5.81 26.97 19.32
CA ALA A 318 -6.70 25.87 19.65
C ALA A 318 -6.12 24.46 19.42
N ASP A 319 -5.26 24.26 18.43
CA ASP A 319 -4.53 23.00 18.20
C ASP A 319 -3.41 22.75 19.24
N ARG A 320 -3.16 23.75 20.09
CA ARG A 320 -2.31 23.66 21.29
C ARG A 320 -3.12 23.81 22.59
N ASP A 321 -4.42 23.59 22.56
CA ASP A 321 -5.30 23.72 23.74
C ASP A 321 -5.02 22.62 24.77
N GLU A 322 -4.59 23.04 25.96
CA GLU A 322 -4.22 22.18 27.09
C GLU A 322 -5.42 21.43 27.70
N GLU A 323 -6.65 21.87 27.42
CA GLU A 323 -7.89 21.18 27.82
C GLU A 323 -8.22 19.99 26.90
N ILE A 324 -7.58 19.92 25.73
CA ILE A 324 -7.83 18.92 24.68
C ILE A 324 -6.64 17.98 24.52
N TYR A 325 -5.43 18.54 24.42
CA TYR A 325 -4.21 17.79 24.14
C TYR A 325 -3.30 17.79 25.37
N THR A 326 -2.99 16.60 25.88
CA THR A 326 -1.91 16.44 26.88
C THR A 326 -0.57 16.74 26.22
N ASN A 327 0.28 17.54 26.87
CA ASN A 327 1.54 18.04 26.30
C ASN A 327 1.36 18.60 24.87
N PRO A 328 0.58 19.69 24.69
CA PRO A 328 0.21 20.18 23.36
C PRO A 328 1.41 20.65 22.54
N ASP A 329 2.48 21.09 23.19
CA ASP A 329 3.68 21.61 22.55
C ASP A 329 4.75 20.53 22.28
N GLU A 330 4.45 19.25 22.55
CA GLU A 330 5.29 18.11 22.14
C GLU A 330 4.85 17.57 20.76
N TRP A 331 5.83 17.19 19.94
CA TRP A 331 5.65 16.50 18.66
C TRP A 331 5.55 14.98 18.89
N ASP A 332 4.44 14.36 18.51
CA ASP A 332 4.25 12.91 18.63
C ASP A 332 3.43 12.33 17.46
N ILE A 333 4.09 11.65 16.52
CA ILE A 333 3.41 10.98 15.39
C ILE A 333 2.50 9.83 15.82
N HIS A 334 2.62 9.32 17.05
CA HIS A 334 1.76 8.27 17.60
C HIS A 334 0.58 8.83 18.41
N ARG A 335 0.44 10.16 18.48
CA ARG A 335 -0.59 10.84 19.25
C ARG A 335 -1.99 10.39 18.83
N LYS A 336 -2.76 9.92 19.80
CA LYS A 336 -4.20 9.70 19.62
C LYS A 336 -4.93 11.03 19.77
N HIS A 337 -5.44 11.57 18.67
CA HIS A 337 -6.19 12.82 18.68
C HIS A 337 -7.61 12.56 19.23
N PRO A 338 -8.03 13.22 20.33
CA PRO A 338 -9.37 13.04 20.90
C PRO A 338 -10.46 13.82 20.15
N VAL A 339 -10.04 14.75 19.29
CA VAL A 339 -10.89 15.61 18.45
C VAL A 339 -10.23 15.83 17.08
N GLU A 340 -10.98 16.42 16.17
CA GLU A 340 -10.52 16.88 14.86
C GLU A 340 -9.46 18.00 14.99
N VAL A 341 -8.42 17.97 14.16
CA VAL A 341 -7.37 19.02 14.15
C VAL A 341 -7.81 20.22 13.32
N LEU A 342 -7.57 21.45 13.81
CA LEU A 342 -8.05 22.69 13.20
C LEU A 342 -7.09 23.29 12.17
N GLY A 343 -6.06 22.55 11.74
CA GLY A 343 -5.16 22.90 10.64
C GLY A 343 -5.88 23.30 9.35
N PHE A 344 -7.06 22.72 9.09
CA PHE A 344 -7.94 23.04 7.95
C PHE A 344 -9.15 23.92 8.30
N GLY A 345 -9.21 24.46 9.52
CA GLY A 345 -10.36 25.20 10.04
C GLY A 345 -11.52 24.30 10.44
N HIS A 346 -12.71 24.89 10.58
CA HIS A 346 -13.92 24.20 11.03
C HIS A 346 -15.19 24.87 10.46
N GLY A 347 -16.34 24.18 10.55
CA GLY A 347 -17.63 24.66 10.06
C GLY A 347 -17.72 24.73 8.53
N PRO A 348 -18.70 25.46 7.98
CA PRO A 348 -18.95 25.52 6.53
C PRO A 348 -17.73 25.93 5.69
N HIS A 349 -16.83 26.75 6.25
CA HIS A 349 -15.62 27.24 5.58
C HIS A 349 -14.36 26.39 5.84
N ARG A 350 -14.48 25.18 6.43
CA ARG A 350 -13.38 24.22 6.50
C ARG A 350 -12.79 23.96 5.11
N CYS A 351 -11.48 23.70 5.01
CA CYS A 351 -10.76 23.63 3.74
C CYS A 351 -11.46 22.70 2.72
N GLN A 352 -11.70 23.20 1.50
CA GLN A 352 -12.30 22.39 0.43
C GLN A 352 -11.37 21.26 -0.02
N ALA A 353 -10.06 21.47 0.03
CA ALA A 353 -9.05 20.54 -0.46
C ALA A 353 -8.43 19.66 0.64
N GLU A 354 -9.03 19.56 1.84
CA GLU A 354 -8.43 18.82 2.97
C GLU A 354 -8.02 17.38 2.60
N TRP A 355 -8.90 16.63 1.96
CA TRP A 355 -8.62 15.24 1.59
C TRP A 355 -7.46 15.13 0.59
N LEU A 356 -7.44 16.02 -0.41
CA LEU A 356 -6.36 16.13 -1.39
C LEU A 356 -5.04 16.47 -0.68
N SER A 357 -5.02 17.50 0.17
CA SER A 357 -3.85 17.93 0.93
C SER A 357 -3.32 16.84 1.86
N ARG A 358 -4.18 16.03 2.47
CA ARG A 358 -3.77 14.86 3.28
C ARG A 358 -3.13 13.79 2.40
N ALA A 359 -3.74 13.43 1.27
CA ALA A 359 -3.19 12.44 0.35
C ALA A 359 -1.83 12.88 -0.23
N GLU A 360 -1.69 14.16 -0.58
CA GLU A 360 -0.41 14.77 -0.99
C GLU A 360 0.67 14.60 0.08
N LEU A 361 0.42 15.05 1.31
CA LEU A 361 1.39 14.96 2.40
C LEU A 361 1.74 13.51 2.77
N GLU A 362 0.74 12.62 2.83
CA GLU A 362 0.92 11.18 3.09
C GLU A 362 1.90 10.56 2.07
N ILE A 363 1.66 10.80 0.78
CA ILE A 363 2.48 10.27 -0.32
C ILE A 363 3.86 10.94 -0.33
N THR A 364 3.92 12.25 -0.11
CA THR A 364 5.15 13.04 -0.11
C THR A 364 6.13 12.55 0.97
N PHE A 365 5.70 12.45 2.23
CA PHE A 365 6.60 11.99 3.31
C PHE A 365 6.94 10.51 3.19
N SER A 366 5.99 9.66 2.80
CA SER A 366 6.26 8.23 2.57
C SER A 366 7.31 8.04 1.49
N THR A 367 7.20 8.76 0.37
CA THR A 367 8.16 8.65 -0.75
C THR A 367 9.50 9.27 -0.39
N LEU A 368 9.52 10.48 0.19
CA LEU A 368 10.74 11.20 0.54
C LEU A 368 11.64 10.38 1.49
N PHE A 369 11.08 9.88 2.60
CA PHE A 369 11.87 9.15 3.59
C PHE A 369 12.18 7.70 3.20
N SER A 370 11.43 7.10 2.26
CA SER A 370 11.74 5.77 1.70
C SER A 370 12.83 5.86 0.62
N LYS A 371 12.80 6.89 -0.24
CA LYS A 371 13.78 7.10 -1.31
C LYS A 371 15.09 7.68 -0.79
N LEU A 372 15.04 8.55 0.22
CA LEU A 372 16.19 9.19 0.84
C LEU A 372 16.32 8.79 2.33
N PRO A 373 16.63 7.51 2.64
CA PRO A 373 16.70 7.03 4.02
C PRO A 373 17.80 7.73 4.85
N ASN A 374 18.84 8.25 4.20
CA ASN A 374 19.96 8.98 4.80
C ASN A 374 19.81 10.52 4.69
N LEU A 375 18.59 11.02 4.46
CA LEU A 375 18.31 12.46 4.43
C LEU A 375 18.65 13.12 5.77
N LYS A 376 19.37 14.24 5.73
CA LYS A 376 19.72 15.08 6.87
C LYS A 376 19.77 16.56 6.46
N LEU A 377 19.82 17.47 7.43
CA LEU A 377 20.14 18.87 7.18
C LEU A 377 21.61 19.01 6.74
N ALA A 378 21.87 19.87 5.76
CA ALA A 378 23.22 20.26 5.34
C ALA A 378 23.76 21.49 6.12
N VAL A 379 22.89 22.18 6.83
CA VAL A 379 23.15 23.37 7.65
C VAL A 379 22.78 23.10 9.11
N LYS A 380 23.21 23.95 10.05
CA LYS A 380 22.72 23.87 11.43
C LYS A 380 21.25 24.28 11.49
N GLU A 381 20.51 23.79 12.48
CA GLU A 381 19.10 24.20 12.69
C GLU A 381 18.94 25.71 12.87
N SER A 382 19.92 26.39 13.48
CA SER A 382 19.97 27.85 13.64
C SER A 382 20.21 28.62 12.33
N GLU A 383 20.54 27.94 11.24
CA GLU A 383 20.84 28.49 9.91
C GLU A 383 19.68 28.25 8.92
N VAL A 384 18.59 27.59 9.36
CA VAL A 384 17.38 27.38 8.54
C VAL A 384 16.59 28.67 8.41
N GLU A 385 16.22 29.03 7.18
CA GLU A 385 15.51 30.28 6.88
C GLU A 385 13.99 30.05 6.96
N PHE A 386 13.35 30.72 7.92
CA PHE A 386 11.90 30.66 8.13
C PHE A 386 11.21 31.89 7.54
N THR A 387 9.90 31.77 7.26
CA THR A 387 9.06 32.92 6.87
C THR A 387 9.11 34.05 7.90
N PRO A 388 8.88 35.32 7.52
CA PRO A 388 8.83 36.43 8.47
C PRO A 388 7.93 36.16 9.68
N ALA A 389 8.37 36.57 10.87
CA ALA A 389 7.77 36.16 12.14
C ALA A 389 6.28 36.52 12.31
N ALA A 390 5.80 37.59 11.67
CA ALA A 390 4.39 38.03 11.71
C ALA A 390 3.51 37.42 10.59
N GLN A 391 4.05 36.50 9.79
CA GLN A 391 3.32 35.73 8.78
C GLN A 391 3.02 34.30 9.28
N ASN A 392 2.25 33.54 8.50
CA ASN A 392 2.09 32.09 8.73
C ASN A 392 3.46 31.39 8.80
N VAL A 393 3.54 30.34 9.62
CA VAL A 393 4.76 29.54 9.77
C VAL A 393 5.11 28.82 8.48
N GLY A 394 6.40 28.78 8.15
CA GLY A 394 6.92 28.20 6.92
C GLY A 394 8.45 28.24 6.89
N ILE A 395 9.04 27.50 5.96
CA ILE A 395 10.48 27.47 5.68
C ILE A 395 10.67 27.99 4.26
N THR A 396 11.46 29.06 4.08
CA THR A 396 11.75 29.65 2.78
C THR A 396 12.87 28.91 2.04
N LYS A 397 13.75 28.23 2.79
CA LYS A 397 14.90 27.49 2.27
C LYS A 397 15.29 26.37 3.22
N LEU A 398 15.39 25.14 2.72
CA LEU A 398 15.75 23.97 3.52
C LEU A 398 16.90 23.21 2.86
N MET A 399 18.12 23.60 3.22
CA MET A 399 19.33 22.95 2.72
C MET A 399 19.47 21.55 3.33
N ILE A 400 19.27 20.54 2.50
CA ILE A 400 19.42 19.13 2.82
C ILE A 400 20.67 18.55 2.18
N ASP A 401 21.18 17.48 2.78
CA ASP A 401 22.13 16.59 2.16
C ASP A 401 21.61 15.16 2.28
N CYS A 402 21.30 14.55 1.15
CA CYS A 402 21.21 13.10 1.02
C CYS A 402 22.60 12.59 0.63
N LEU A 403 23.39 12.17 1.63
CA LEU A 403 24.57 11.37 1.35
C LEU A 403 24.10 10.03 0.78
N GLU A 404 24.39 9.80 -0.49
CA GLU A 404 25.00 8.53 -0.83
C GLU A 404 26.29 8.44 0.00
N THR A 405 26.21 7.77 1.14
CA THR A 405 27.35 7.01 1.61
C THR A 405 27.64 5.98 0.53
N GLN A 406 28.54 6.31 -0.39
CA GLN A 406 29.24 5.28 -1.15
C GLN A 406 29.96 4.41 -0.13
N GLU A 407 29.41 3.23 0.15
CA GLU A 407 30.26 2.10 0.48
C GLU A 407 31.13 1.83 -0.76
N ILE A 408 32.31 2.44 -0.79
CA ILE A 408 33.33 2.08 -1.78
C ILE A 408 33.92 0.73 -1.39
N SER A 409 33.20 -0.35 -1.69
CA SER A 409 33.73 -1.71 -1.66
C SER A 409 34.17 -2.12 -3.07
N GLY A 410 35.41 -1.80 -3.43
CA GLY A 410 36.00 -2.33 -4.66
C GLY A 410 37.09 -1.45 -5.27
N PHE A 411 38.32 -2.00 -5.31
CA PHE A 411 39.36 -1.51 -6.21
C PHE A 411 38.82 -1.44 -7.65
N ARG A 412 38.95 -0.28 -8.32
CA ARG A 412 38.89 -0.28 -9.78
C ARG A 412 40.16 -0.90 -10.32
N ASN A 413 40.03 -2.09 -10.92
CA ASN A 413 41.06 -2.63 -11.81
C ASN A 413 41.23 -1.65 -12.99
N PRO A 414 42.40 -1.02 -13.19
CA PRO A 414 42.62 -0.08 -14.29
C PRO A 414 42.81 -0.78 -15.64
N TRP A 415 42.86 -2.12 -15.65
CA TRP A 415 43.06 -2.92 -16.85
C TRP A 415 41.75 -3.64 -17.28
N PRO A 416 41.51 -3.79 -18.59
CA PRO A 416 40.43 -4.63 -19.11
C PRO A 416 40.51 -6.08 -18.58
N SER A 417 39.35 -6.74 -18.45
CA SER A 417 39.18 -8.04 -17.78
C SER A 417 40.00 -9.21 -18.35
N TRP A 418 40.60 -9.06 -19.53
CA TRP A 418 41.45 -10.06 -20.19
C TRP A 418 42.96 -9.84 -19.97
N HIS A 419 43.38 -8.72 -19.35
CA HIS A 419 44.80 -8.41 -19.14
C HIS A 419 45.26 -8.86 -17.75
N LYS A 420 46.30 -9.71 -17.69
CA LYS A 420 47.01 -10.06 -16.45
C LYS A 420 48.26 -9.18 -16.30
N PRO A 421 48.32 -8.27 -15.30
CA PRO A 421 49.45 -7.39 -15.11
C PRO A 421 50.64 -8.14 -14.50
N SER A 422 51.84 -7.69 -14.79
CA SER A 422 53.06 -8.14 -14.11
C SER A 422 53.19 -7.52 -12.72
N SER A 423 53.96 -8.18 -11.85
CA SER A 423 54.25 -7.66 -10.51
C SER A 423 54.97 -6.31 -10.51
N LEU A 424 55.62 -5.94 -11.62
CA LEU A 424 56.31 -4.66 -11.80
C LEU A 424 55.33 -3.51 -12.05
N GLU A 425 54.29 -3.75 -12.84
CA GLU A 425 53.24 -2.75 -13.13
C GLU A 425 52.36 -2.47 -11.90
N VAL A 426 52.10 -3.50 -11.08
CA VAL A 426 51.47 -3.35 -9.77
C VAL A 426 52.35 -2.54 -8.81
N TRP A 427 53.68 -2.70 -8.87
CA TRP A 427 54.62 -1.98 -8.02
C TRP A 427 54.74 -0.50 -8.39
N GLN A 428 54.79 -0.18 -9.70
CA GLN A 428 54.82 1.21 -10.19
C GLN A 428 53.56 2.01 -9.83
N ALA A 429 52.39 1.37 -9.84
CA ALA A 429 51.14 2.01 -9.42
C ALA A 429 51.10 2.39 -7.92
N LEU A 430 51.93 1.76 -7.08
CA LEU A 430 51.99 2.03 -5.63
C LEU A 430 52.94 3.18 -5.26
N GLU A 431 53.85 3.60 -6.15
CA GLU A 431 54.77 4.72 -5.89
C GLU A 431 54.16 6.11 -6.17
N TRP A 432 53.02 6.18 -6.89
CA TRP A 432 52.50 7.43 -7.48
C TRP A 432 51.19 7.97 -6.82
N GLY A 433 50.75 7.40 -5.69
CA GLY A 433 49.52 7.81 -4.99
C GLY A 433 49.72 8.90 -3.93
N GLU A 434 48.85 9.91 -3.90
CA GLU A 434 48.94 11.07 -2.98
C GLU A 434 48.53 10.77 -1.51
N ASP A 435 48.95 11.66 -0.61
CA ASP A 435 49.41 11.30 0.74
C ASP A 435 48.34 11.30 1.87
N ILE A 436 47.06 11.17 1.54
CA ILE A 436 45.92 11.44 2.44
C ILE A 436 45.08 10.22 2.90
N ASP A 437 45.48 8.99 2.53
CA ASP A 437 44.76 7.76 2.93
C ASP A 437 45.22 7.21 4.31
N PRO A 438 44.33 7.05 5.32
CA PRO A 438 44.66 6.44 6.61
C PRO A 438 45.13 4.98 6.53
N CYS A 439 44.72 4.21 5.54
CA CYS A 439 45.20 2.86 5.27
C CYS A 439 46.61 2.86 4.67
N ILE A 440 46.97 3.86 3.86
CA ILE A 440 48.36 4.08 3.45
C ILE A 440 49.20 4.54 4.64
N GLN A 441 48.67 5.39 5.53
CA GLN A 441 49.36 5.70 6.78
C GLN A 441 49.48 4.49 7.72
N LEU A 442 48.48 3.58 7.76
CA LEU A 442 48.54 2.35 8.56
C LEU A 442 49.49 1.29 7.94
N ALA A 443 49.56 1.21 6.61
CA ALA A 443 50.51 0.37 5.90
C ALA A 443 51.95 0.91 6.05
N ARG A 444 52.15 2.22 5.87
CA ARG A 444 53.44 2.90 6.13
C ARG A 444 53.81 2.83 7.62
N SER A 445 52.87 2.92 8.56
CA SER A 445 53.15 2.76 9.99
C SER A 445 53.56 1.33 10.31
N ARG A 446 52.89 0.30 9.77
CA ARG A 446 53.32 -1.10 9.88
C ARG A 446 54.66 -1.38 9.22
N VAL A 447 54.95 -0.83 8.04
CA VAL A 447 56.29 -0.91 7.40
C VAL A 447 57.34 -0.17 8.24
N THR A 448 56.97 0.90 8.94
CA THR A 448 57.85 1.65 9.84
C THR A 448 58.06 0.94 11.18
N GLU A 449 57.05 0.25 11.71
CA GLU A 449 57.17 -0.64 12.88
C GLU A 449 58.03 -1.87 12.55
N LEU A 450 57.83 -2.49 11.38
CA LEU A 450 58.67 -3.60 10.90
C LEU A 450 60.13 -3.17 10.68
N ARG A 451 60.39 -1.92 10.24
CA ARG A 451 61.74 -1.34 10.23
C ARG A 451 62.29 -1.02 11.63
N LYS A 452 61.43 -0.67 12.60
CA LYS A 452 61.83 -0.39 14.00
C LYS A 452 62.08 -1.66 14.84
N LEU A 453 61.46 -2.79 14.50
CA LEU A 453 61.62 -4.07 15.21
C LEU A 453 62.91 -4.84 14.88
N GLY A 454 63.80 -4.27 14.06
CA GLY A 454 65.23 -4.45 14.27
C GLY A 454 65.82 -5.85 14.01
N ARG A 455 65.51 -6.46 12.88
CA ARG A 455 66.51 -7.28 12.18
C ARG A 455 66.68 -6.82 10.73
N SER A 456 67.73 -6.04 10.54
CA SER A 456 68.43 -5.89 9.27
C SER A 456 68.85 -7.25 8.72
N SER A 457 68.96 -7.31 7.38
CA SER A 457 69.45 -8.43 6.56
C SER A 457 68.61 -9.72 6.56
N GLU A 458 68.48 -10.23 5.34
CA GLU A 458 67.81 -11.45 4.94
C GLU A 458 68.33 -12.71 5.65
N SER A 459 67.49 -13.77 5.66
CA SER A 459 67.76 -15.19 6.00
C SER A 459 67.47 -15.72 7.44
N SER A 460 66.83 -16.91 7.46
CA SER A 460 66.87 -18.01 8.46
C SER A 460 65.72 -18.26 9.50
N LEU A 461 65.03 -19.41 9.30
CA LEU A 461 64.73 -20.52 10.25
C LEU A 461 63.57 -20.53 11.30
N SER A 462 62.46 -21.19 10.93
CA SER A 462 61.78 -22.40 11.54
C SER A 462 61.41 -22.60 13.04
N SER A 463 60.09 -22.72 13.29
CA SER A 463 59.33 -23.77 14.07
C SER A 463 59.61 -24.18 15.54
N ALA A 464 58.57 -24.17 16.39
CA ALA A 464 58.36 -25.09 17.55
C ALA A 464 56.89 -25.09 18.09
N GLU A 465 56.35 -26.24 18.53
CA GLU A 465 54.99 -26.44 19.13
C GLU A 465 55.03 -27.01 20.57
N VAL A 466 53.97 -26.80 21.39
CA VAL A 466 53.57 -27.69 22.53
C VAL A 466 52.03 -27.62 22.80
N PRO A 467 51.30 -28.73 23.07
CA PRO A 467 49.82 -28.77 23.23
C PRO A 467 49.27 -29.13 24.63
N MET A 468 47.95 -29.03 24.85
CA MET A 468 47.25 -29.62 26.02
C MET A 468 45.80 -30.10 25.74
N LYS A 469 45.33 -31.11 26.49
CA LYS A 469 44.11 -31.92 26.23
C LYS A 469 42.88 -31.47 27.04
N SER A 470 41.66 -31.80 26.56
CA SER A 470 40.40 -31.69 27.33
C SER A 470 39.58 -32.99 27.35
N ASN A 471 38.70 -33.11 28.36
CA ASN A 471 37.93 -34.33 28.69
C ASN A 471 36.57 -34.37 27.95
N LYS A 472 36.17 -35.54 27.41
CA LYS A 472 35.01 -35.68 26.51
C LYS A 472 33.67 -36.07 27.15
N SER A 473 33.61 -36.41 28.44
CA SER A 473 32.46 -37.15 29.01
C SER A 473 31.26 -36.33 29.49
N GLN A 474 31.36 -35.01 29.66
CA GLN A 474 30.25 -34.18 30.19
C GLN A 474 29.34 -33.55 29.12
N ALA A 475 29.71 -33.59 27.84
CA ALA A 475 28.91 -32.97 26.76
C ALA A 475 27.77 -33.86 26.22
N ALA A 476 27.77 -35.17 26.56
CA ALA A 476 26.91 -36.15 25.90
C ALA A 476 25.45 -36.17 26.39
N GLU A 477 25.15 -35.70 27.61
CA GLU A 477 23.78 -35.69 28.16
C GLU A 477 22.96 -34.44 27.79
N LEU A 478 23.61 -33.35 27.36
CA LEU A 478 22.95 -32.07 27.06
C LEU A 478 22.52 -31.90 25.59
N LEU A 479 22.71 -32.92 24.74
CA LEU A 479 22.51 -32.83 23.27
C LEU A 479 21.47 -33.83 22.74
N ARG A 480 20.33 -33.99 23.42
CA ARG A 480 19.12 -34.59 22.80
C ARG A 480 18.40 -33.54 21.95
N VAL A 481 18.64 -33.59 20.63
CA VAL A 481 17.79 -32.89 19.65
C VAL A 481 16.49 -33.69 19.47
N VAL A 482 15.35 -33.00 19.53
CA VAL A 482 14.01 -33.60 19.38
C VAL A 482 13.75 -33.95 17.91
N LYS A 483 12.95 -35.00 17.63
CA LYS A 483 12.47 -35.27 16.27
C LYS A 483 11.68 -34.06 15.73
N PRO A 484 11.70 -33.78 14.42
CA PRO A 484 10.74 -32.87 13.82
C PRO A 484 9.32 -33.41 14.06
N ASP A 485 8.42 -32.53 14.48
CA ASP A 485 7.01 -32.83 14.63
C ASP A 485 6.25 -32.31 13.40
N PHE A 486 5.58 -33.22 12.70
CA PHE A 486 4.77 -32.93 11.51
C PHE A 486 3.26 -33.10 11.80
N SER A 487 2.88 -33.16 13.08
CA SER A 487 1.46 -33.24 13.47
C SER A 487 0.72 -31.93 13.20
N PHE A 488 -0.57 -32.07 12.90
CA PHE A 488 -1.48 -30.95 12.67
C PHE A 488 -2.18 -30.60 13.98
N ASP A 489 -2.07 -29.34 14.43
CA ASP A 489 -2.86 -28.85 15.55
C ASP A 489 -4.31 -28.63 15.10
N ALA A 490 -5.18 -29.57 15.49
CA ALA A 490 -6.60 -29.55 15.15
C ALA A 490 -7.39 -28.43 15.84
N GLN A 491 -6.85 -27.76 16.87
CA GLN A 491 -7.50 -26.63 17.53
C GLN A 491 -7.16 -25.30 16.86
N GLU A 492 -5.92 -25.09 16.43
CA GLU A 492 -5.48 -23.78 15.88
C GLU A 492 -5.61 -23.62 14.34
N LYS A 493 -5.86 -24.70 13.58
CA LYS A 493 -6.06 -24.66 12.12
C LYS A 493 -4.93 -23.95 11.34
N ARG A 494 -3.67 -24.09 11.78
CA ARG A 494 -2.49 -23.55 11.09
C ARG A 494 -1.44 -24.63 10.87
N ALA A 495 -0.82 -24.63 9.70
CA ALA A 495 0.42 -25.36 9.45
C ALA A 495 1.62 -24.51 9.92
N LYS A 496 2.68 -25.17 10.40
CA LYS A 496 3.99 -24.54 10.67
C LYS A 496 4.98 -24.98 9.59
N THR A 497 5.78 -24.05 9.10
CA THR A 497 6.80 -24.26 8.06
C THR A 497 8.16 -23.73 8.53
N THR A 498 9.23 -24.33 8.03
CA THR A 498 10.64 -23.95 8.32
C THR A 498 11.41 -23.93 7.00
N TRP A 499 12.30 -22.94 6.82
CA TRP A 499 12.94 -22.63 5.53
C TRP A 499 14.44 -22.95 5.51
N LEU A 500 14.95 -23.48 4.40
CA LEU A 500 16.36 -23.86 4.21
C LEU A 500 16.88 -23.67 2.75
N GLY A 501 16.87 -22.44 2.22
CA GLY A 501 17.77 -22.03 1.13
C GLY A 501 17.22 -21.88 -0.31
N HIS A 502 18.14 -21.59 -1.23
CA HIS A 502 17.89 -21.12 -2.61
C HIS A 502 17.45 -22.23 -3.60
N ALA A 503 16.22 -22.73 -3.47
CA ALA A 503 15.35 -23.22 -4.56
C ALA A 503 13.95 -23.51 -3.99
N GLY A 504 12.88 -23.12 -4.68
CA GLY A 504 11.52 -23.13 -4.12
C GLY A 504 10.80 -24.48 -4.14
N VAL A 505 9.89 -24.69 -3.16
CA VAL A 505 8.96 -25.84 -3.06
C VAL A 505 7.65 -25.36 -2.41
N LEU A 506 6.48 -25.82 -2.87
CA LEU A 506 5.28 -26.00 -2.03
C LEU A 506 4.30 -27.04 -2.62
N VAL A 507 3.39 -27.59 -1.80
CA VAL A 507 2.60 -28.80 -2.10
C VAL A 507 1.12 -28.67 -1.70
N GLN A 508 0.24 -29.03 -2.66
CA GLN A 508 -1.13 -29.62 -2.60
C GLN A 508 -2.24 -29.10 -1.64
N LEU A 509 -3.47 -29.03 -2.20
CA LEU A 509 -4.75 -29.07 -1.46
C LEU A 509 -5.49 -30.40 -1.73
N PRO A 510 -6.15 -31.03 -0.74
CA PRO A 510 -7.11 -32.11 -0.97
C PRO A 510 -8.54 -31.58 -1.17
N GLN A 511 -9.33 -32.32 -1.96
CA GLN A 511 -10.79 -32.13 -2.04
C GLN A 511 -11.47 -32.52 -0.73
N LEU A 512 -12.55 -31.81 -0.40
CA LEU A 512 -13.53 -32.23 0.62
C LEU A 512 -14.34 -33.40 0.05
N ASN A 513 -14.15 -34.61 0.59
CA ASN A 513 -15.14 -35.67 0.42
C ASN A 513 -16.31 -35.43 1.38
N GLU A 514 -17.48 -35.85 0.93
CA GLU A 514 -18.75 -35.71 1.62
C GLU A 514 -18.86 -36.69 2.79
N ASP A 515 -19.17 -36.17 3.98
CA ASP A 515 -19.86 -36.92 5.04
C ASP A 515 -21.15 -36.16 5.36
N SER A 516 -22.17 -36.41 4.54
CA SER A 516 -23.49 -35.79 4.58
C SER A 516 -24.50 -36.66 5.34
N GLU A 517 -24.23 -36.98 6.60
CA GLU A 517 -25.25 -37.56 7.49
C GLU A 517 -25.08 -37.13 8.96
N VAL A 518 -26.16 -37.15 9.74
CA VAL A 518 -26.26 -36.65 11.13
C VAL A 518 -26.16 -35.12 11.30
N ARG A 519 -27.12 -34.37 10.73
CA ARG A 519 -27.55 -33.08 11.33
C ARG A 519 -29.03 -32.67 11.17
N ASN A 520 -29.88 -33.54 10.61
CA ASN A 520 -31.34 -33.32 10.54
C ASN A 520 -32.06 -33.76 11.82
N SER A 521 -31.83 -33.03 12.91
CA SER A 521 -32.67 -33.04 14.13
C SER A 521 -32.32 -31.94 15.15
N ALA A 522 -31.11 -31.36 15.07
CA ALA A 522 -30.62 -30.38 16.06
C ALA A 522 -30.73 -28.89 15.63
N SER A 523 -31.26 -28.60 14.44
CA SER A 523 -31.10 -27.30 13.77
C SER A 523 -31.77 -26.12 14.49
N THR A 524 -32.94 -26.30 15.11
CA THR A 524 -33.65 -25.19 15.77
C THR A 524 -32.96 -24.75 17.06
N GLN A 525 -32.66 -25.69 17.99
CA GLN A 525 -31.97 -25.36 19.24
C GLN A 525 -30.51 -24.89 19.01
N ALA A 526 -29.83 -25.41 18.00
CA ALA A 526 -28.49 -24.93 17.63
C ALA A 526 -28.52 -23.50 17.07
N ALA A 527 -29.51 -23.16 16.24
CA ALA A 527 -29.68 -21.81 15.71
C ALA A 527 -30.11 -20.81 16.79
N GLU A 528 -31.04 -21.19 17.67
CA GLU A 528 -31.46 -20.38 18.83
C GLU A 528 -30.29 -20.09 19.76
N SER A 529 -29.54 -21.12 20.19
CA SER A 529 -28.35 -20.92 21.04
C SER A 529 -27.24 -20.13 20.35
N SER A 530 -27.03 -20.30 19.03
CA SER A 530 -26.07 -19.48 18.28
C SER A 530 -26.49 -18.01 18.19
N ASN A 531 -27.79 -17.72 18.01
CA ASN A 531 -28.30 -16.36 18.01
C ASN A 531 -28.19 -15.72 19.41
N THR A 532 -28.50 -16.47 20.48
CA THR A 532 -28.29 -16.00 21.86
C THR A 532 -26.81 -15.70 22.13
N ASN A 533 -25.90 -16.56 21.69
CA ASN A 533 -24.45 -16.33 21.83
C ASN A 533 -23.96 -15.09 21.06
N LEU A 534 -24.49 -14.84 19.85
CA LEU A 534 -24.16 -13.63 19.07
C LEU A 534 -24.76 -12.36 19.71
N GLN A 535 -25.98 -12.42 20.23
CA GLN A 535 -26.60 -11.31 20.97
C GLN A 535 -25.83 -11.00 22.26
N GLU A 536 -25.42 -12.02 23.02
CA GLU A 536 -24.61 -11.85 24.23
C GLU A 536 -23.21 -11.30 23.89
N TYR A 537 -22.58 -11.76 22.81
CA TYR A 537 -21.33 -11.20 22.30
C TYR A 537 -21.49 -9.72 21.92
N MET A 538 -22.56 -9.37 21.19
CA MET A 538 -22.82 -8.00 20.78
C MET A 538 -23.10 -7.08 21.98
N SER A 539 -23.87 -7.54 22.96
CA SER A 539 -24.06 -6.79 24.21
C SER A 539 -22.73 -6.60 24.97
N LYS A 540 -21.88 -7.63 25.06
CA LYS A 540 -20.52 -7.49 25.63
C LYS A 540 -19.65 -6.51 24.84
N LEU A 541 -19.76 -6.49 23.51
CA LEU A 541 -19.05 -5.54 22.65
C LEU A 541 -19.53 -4.10 22.87
N VAL A 542 -20.85 -3.85 22.87
CA VAL A 542 -21.43 -2.54 23.18
C VAL A 542 -21.06 -2.10 24.60
N GLY A 543 -20.95 -3.02 25.57
CA GLY A 543 -20.38 -2.76 26.90
C GLY A 543 -18.98 -2.16 26.83
N LYS A 544 -18.06 -2.83 26.13
CA LYS A 544 -16.70 -2.32 25.88
C LYS A 544 -16.69 -0.99 25.13
N LYS A 545 -17.63 -0.75 24.22
CA LYS A 545 -17.76 0.53 23.48
C LYS A 545 -18.37 1.68 24.29
N ILE A 546 -19.09 1.39 25.38
CA ILE A 546 -19.48 2.40 26.39
C ILE A 546 -18.29 2.78 27.25
N GLU A 547 -17.52 1.78 27.72
CA GLU A 547 -16.35 2.00 28.57
C GLU A 547 -15.20 2.70 27.83
N ASN A 548 -14.99 2.35 26.56
CA ASN A 548 -13.94 2.91 25.71
C ASN A 548 -14.44 3.05 24.25
N PRO A 549 -15.12 4.16 23.91
CA PRO A 549 -15.56 4.44 22.55
C PRO A 549 -14.38 4.56 21.57
N GLY A 550 -14.50 3.96 20.39
CA GLY A 550 -13.54 4.09 19.29
C GLY A 550 -14.15 4.77 18.07
N ASP A 551 -13.39 4.85 16.97
CA ASP A 551 -13.93 5.33 15.68
C ASP A 551 -14.63 4.20 14.91
N ASP A 552 -15.78 3.77 15.41
CA ASP A 552 -16.63 2.76 14.78
C ASP A 552 -18.12 3.09 14.94
N LEU A 553 -18.96 2.46 14.12
CA LEU A 553 -20.40 2.74 14.05
C LEU A 553 -21.14 2.47 15.38
N ILE A 554 -20.72 1.45 16.13
CA ILE A 554 -21.32 1.10 17.43
C ILE A 554 -20.93 2.14 18.47
N SER A 555 -19.65 2.54 18.52
CA SER A 555 -19.15 3.61 19.38
C SER A 555 -19.83 4.96 19.07
N LYS A 556 -20.03 5.30 17.79
CA LYS A 556 -20.76 6.49 17.36
C LYS A 556 -22.22 6.47 17.82
N MET A 557 -22.92 5.33 17.67
CA MET A 557 -24.28 5.15 18.19
C MET A 557 -24.34 5.26 19.72
N VAL A 558 -23.34 4.72 20.43
CA VAL A 558 -23.20 4.85 21.89
C VAL A 558 -23.03 6.32 22.31
N VAL A 559 -22.10 7.06 21.68
CA VAL A 559 -21.81 8.46 22.04
C VAL A 559 -22.94 9.41 21.65
N GLU A 560 -23.52 9.27 20.46
CA GLU A 560 -24.53 10.20 19.96
C GLU A 560 -25.96 9.91 20.43
N HIS A 561 -26.27 8.67 20.80
CA HIS A 561 -27.64 8.29 21.18
C HIS A 561 -27.76 7.75 22.59
N TYR A 562 -26.95 6.77 23.01
CA TYR A 562 -27.04 6.21 24.36
C TYR A 562 -26.59 7.21 25.44
N GLN A 563 -25.37 7.73 25.34
CA GLN A 563 -24.82 8.67 26.34
C GLN A 563 -25.60 9.99 26.41
N LYS A 564 -26.31 10.37 25.33
CA LYS A 564 -27.19 11.54 25.27
C LYS A 564 -28.64 11.24 25.67
N GLY A 565 -28.94 10.04 26.16
CA GLY A 565 -30.26 9.63 26.65
C GLY A 565 -31.35 9.53 25.57
N ARG A 566 -30.97 9.44 24.29
CA ARG A 566 -31.89 9.32 23.15
C ARG A 566 -32.28 7.87 22.85
N LEU A 567 -31.43 6.92 23.24
CA LEU A 567 -31.69 5.48 23.17
C LEU A 567 -31.34 4.83 24.49
N GLN A 568 -32.12 3.82 24.88
CA GLN A 568 -31.85 2.94 26.00
C GLN A 568 -30.79 1.88 25.65
N ARG A 569 -30.29 1.19 26.67
CA ARG A 569 -29.19 0.23 26.51
C ARG A 569 -29.56 -0.96 25.62
N ASP A 570 -30.78 -1.47 25.80
CA ASP A 570 -31.36 -2.57 25.03
C ASP A 570 -31.66 -2.15 23.58
N GLU A 571 -32.09 -0.92 23.34
CA GLU A 571 -32.27 -0.39 21.98
C GLU A 571 -30.94 -0.33 21.21
N VAL A 572 -29.85 0.09 21.87
CA VAL A 572 -28.51 0.09 21.26
C VAL A 572 -27.96 -1.31 21.03
N ASP A 573 -28.20 -2.26 21.94
CA ASP A 573 -27.84 -3.66 21.73
C ASP A 573 -28.61 -4.29 20.55
N GLN A 574 -29.91 -4.00 20.43
CA GLN A 574 -30.76 -4.44 19.32
C GLN A 574 -30.31 -3.84 17.98
N LEU A 575 -30.04 -2.53 17.93
CA LEU A 575 -29.57 -1.87 16.71
C LEU A 575 -28.17 -2.34 16.30
N ALA A 576 -27.26 -2.56 17.26
CA ALA A 576 -25.92 -3.07 16.96
C ALA A 576 -25.99 -4.50 16.41
N PHE A 577 -26.83 -5.36 17.00
CA PHE A 577 -27.08 -6.71 16.48
C PHE A 577 -27.76 -6.69 15.10
N LEU A 578 -28.72 -5.78 14.89
CA LEU A 578 -29.38 -5.61 13.59
C LEU A 578 -28.36 -5.21 12.51
N VAL A 579 -27.46 -4.28 12.78
CA VAL A 579 -26.39 -3.86 11.84
C VAL A 579 -25.43 -5.01 11.53
N LEU A 580 -25.11 -5.88 12.49
CA LEU A 580 -24.24 -7.06 12.24
C LEU A 580 -24.89 -8.10 11.31
N VAL A 581 -26.20 -8.31 11.43
CA VAL A 581 -26.92 -9.41 10.76
C VAL A 581 -27.62 -8.96 9.47
N ALA A 582 -28.05 -7.70 9.38
CA ALA A 582 -28.70 -7.15 8.19
C ALA A 582 -27.72 -7.06 7.00
N GLY A 583 -28.24 -7.28 5.79
CA GLY A 583 -27.46 -7.18 4.54
C GLY A 583 -26.57 -8.38 4.24
N ASN A 584 -25.90 -8.99 5.24
CA ASN A 584 -24.90 -10.05 5.04
C ASN A 584 -25.43 -11.22 4.18
N ALA A 585 -26.52 -11.88 4.59
CA ALA A 585 -27.11 -12.98 3.83
C ALA A 585 -27.64 -12.53 2.44
N THR A 586 -28.17 -11.31 2.34
CA THR A 586 -28.68 -10.74 1.08
C THR A 586 -27.55 -10.52 0.07
N LEU A 587 -26.40 -10.00 0.53
CA LEU A 587 -25.23 -9.74 -0.31
C LEU A 587 -24.57 -11.05 -0.77
N ILE A 588 -24.39 -12.03 0.13
CA ILE A 588 -23.90 -13.37 -0.22
C ILE A 588 -24.77 -14.00 -1.32
N ASN A 589 -26.11 -13.94 -1.15
CA ASN A 589 -27.05 -14.45 -2.15
C ASN A 589 -26.93 -13.72 -3.49
N LEU A 590 -26.83 -12.39 -3.50
CA LEU A 590 -26.69 -11.60 -4.72
C LEU A 590 -25.37 -11.89 -5.46
N ILE A 591 -24.25 -12.06 -4.74
CA ILE A 591 -22.96 -12.45 -5.35
C ILE A 591 -23.07 -13.83 -6.00
N GLY A 592 -23.64 -14.81 -5.29
CA GLY A 592 -23.84 -16.17 -5.82
C GLY A 592 -24.76 -16.20 -7.04
N LEU A 593 -25.94 -15.58 -6.93
CA LEU A 593 -26.94 -15.50 -8.01
C LEU A 593 -26.42 -14.72 -9.22
N GLY A 594 -25.72 -13.60 -9.02
CA GLY A 594 -25.13 -12.83 -10.12
C GLY A 594 -23.98 -13.54 -10.81
N THR A 595 -23.17 -14.29 -10.06
CA THR A 595 -22.14 -15.15 -10.64
C THR A 595 -22.79 -16.23 -11.50
N PHE A 596 -23.76 -16.97 -10.95
CA PHE A 596 -24.49 -18.02 -11.66
C PHE A 596 -25.19 -17.51 -12.93
N THR A 597 -25.96 -16.42 -12.84
CA THR A 597 -26.70 -15.86 -13.99
C THR A 597 -25.77 -15.34 -15.08
N MET A 598 -24.63 -14.73 -14.73
CA MET A 598 -23.65 -14.33 -15.75
C MET A 598 -23.00 -15.54 -16.44
N LEU A 599 -22.77 -16.64 -15.73
CA LEU A 599 -22.28 -17.89 -16.33
C LEU A 599 -23.32 -18.55 -17.27
N GLN A 600 -24.62 -18.40 -16.98
CA GLN A 600 -25.69 -18.83 -17.88
C GLN A 600 -25.82 -17.96 -19.16
N HIS A 601 -25.27 -16.73 -19.16
CA HIS A 601 -25.37 -15.78 -20.26
C HIS A 601 -23.98 -15.42 -20.82
N PRO A 602 -23.27 -16.38 -21.44
CA PRO A 602 -21.86 -16.23 -21.82
C PRO A 602 -21.59 -15.05 -22.77
N ASP A 603 -22.52 -14.72 -23.67
CA ASP A 603 -22.37 -13.57 -24.57
C ASP A 603 -22.38 -12.22 -23.83
N GLN A 604 -23.29 -12.07 -22.85
CA GLN A 604 -23.34 -10.89 -22.00
C GLN A 604 -22.14 -10.85 -21.04
N LEU A 605 -21.70 -11.99 -20.51
CA LEU A 605 -20.48 -12.08 -19.72
C LEU A 605 -19.22 -11.72 -20.53
N ASN A 606 -19.15 -12.13 -21.79
CA ASN A 606 -18.04 -11.77 -22.68
C ASN A 606 -18.06 -10.29 -23.07
N ASN A 607 -19.24 -9.66 -23.15
CA ASN A 607 -19.34 -8.20 -23.31
C ASN A 607 -18.98 -7.46 -22.02
N PHE A 608 -19.45 -7.94 -20.86
CA PHE A 608 -19.08 -7.42 -19.54
C PHE A 608 -17.57 -7.43 -19.33
N LYS A 609 -16.89 -8.56 -19.61
CA LYS A 609 -15.42 -8.70 -19.50
C LYS A 609 -14.63 -7.68 -20.34
N LYS A 610 -15.17 -7.23 -21.49
CA LYS A 610 -14.51 -6.24 -22.36
C LYS A 610 -14.54 -4.83 -21.79
N ASP A 611 -15.58 -4.49 -21.03
CA ASP A 611 -15.76 -3.16 -20.44
C ASP A 611 -16.45 -3.23 -19.07
N THR A 612 -15.74 -3.83 -18.12
CA THR A 612 -16.25 -4.00 -16.74
C THR A 612 -16.52 -2.67 -16.06
N LYS A 613 -15.75 -1.63 -16.36
CA LYS A 613 -15.93 -0.28 -15.78
C LYS A 613 -17.25 0.36 -16.19
N VAL A 614 -17.64 0.28 -17.47
CA VAL A 614 -18.91 0.86 -17.94
C VAL A 614 -20.09 -0.03 -17.59
N LEU A 615 -19.92 -1.37 -17.59
CA LEU A 615 -21.01 -2.32 -17.46
C LEU A 615 -21.28 -2.82 -16.03
N ALA A 616 -20.39 -2.58 -15.05
CA ALA A 616 -20.61 -2.91 -13.63
C ALA A 616 -21.93 -2.39 -13.09
N LYS A 617 -22.14 -1.07 -13.18
CA LYS A 617 -23.33 -0.40 -12.63
C LYS A 617 -24.64 -0.79 -13.35
N PRO A 618 -24.70 -0.86 -14.69
CA PRO A 618 -25.84 -1.45 -15.41
C PRO A 618 -26.12 -2.91 -14.98
N MET A 619 -25.10 -3.78 -14.95
CA MET A 619 -25.25 -5.18 -14.53
C MET A 619 -25.78 -5.31 -13.10
N VAL A 620 -25.30 -4.49 -12.15
CA VAL A 620 -25.76 -4.53 -10.75
C VAL A 620 -27.19 -3.99 -10.60
N ASN A 621 -27.58 -2.99 -11.38
CA ASN A 621 -28.99 -2.57 -11.43
C ASN A 621 -29.90 -3.67 -11.97
N GLU A 622 -29.50 -4.32 -13.07
CA GLU A 622 -30.23 -5.46 -13.61
C GLU A 622 -30.27 -6.63 -12.63
N LEU A 623 -29.17 -6.92 -11.91
CA LEU A 623 -29.12 -7.96 -10.89
C LEU A 623 -30.15 -7.75 -9.77
N LEU A 624 -30.24 -6.51 -9.28
CA LEU A 624 -31.16 -6.14 -8.21
C LEU A 624 -32.63 -6.18 -8.65
N ARG A 625 -32.91 -5.93 -9.93
CA ARG A 625 -34.24 -6.11 -10.55
C ARG A 625 -34.54 -7.59 -10.85
N TYR A 626 -33.57 -8.34 -11.34
CA TYR A 626 -33.78 -9.69 -11.85
C TYR A 626 -33.98 -10.70 -10.72
N HIS A 627 -33.18 -10.60 -9.66
CA HIS A 627 -33.21 -11.55 -8.53
C HIS A 627 -33.86 -11.01 -7.25
N THR A 628 -34.16 -9.71 -7.17
CA THR A 628 -34.83 -9.00 -6.06
C THR A 628 -34.71 -9.72 -4.70
N ALA A 629 -33.49 -9.80 -4.16
CA ALA A 629 -33.16 -10.66 -3.01
C ALA A 629 -33.92 -10.31 -1.70
N SER A 630 -34.70 -9.22 -1.71
CA SER A 630 -35.62 -8.76 -0.68
C SER A 630 -37.10 -8.91 -1.13
N ALA A 631 -37.50 -10.10 -1.57
CA ALA A 631 -38.79 -10.33 -2.23
C ALA A 631 -40.05 -9.93 -1.43
N LEU A 632 -40.04 -10.08 -0.09
CA LEU A 632 -41.25 -10.04 0.76
C LEU A 632 -41.24 -9.02 1.92
N ASN A 633 -40.45 -7.93 1.82
CA ASN A 633 -40.35 -6.91 2.88
C ASN A 633 -41.51 -5.87 2.91
N GLY A 634 -42.55 -6.12 2.11
CA GLY A 634 -43.70 -5.24 1.89
C GLY A 634 -44.86 -5.32 2.90
N ARG A 635 -44.71 -6.01 4.03
CA ARG A 635 -45.80 -6.19 5.02
C ARG A 635 -46.13 -4.86 5.70
N ARG A 636 -47.35 -4.36 5.54
CA ARG A 636 -47.86 -3.10 6.11
C ARG A 636 -49.28 -3.28 6.64
N VAL A 637 -49.73 -2.35 7.46
CA VAL A 637 -51.15 -2.19 7.83
C VAL A 637 -51.60 -0.82 7.33
N ALA A 638 -52.75 -0.76 6.68
CA ALA A 638 -53.33 0.50 6.23
C ALA A 638 -53.75 1.34 7.45
N ILE A 639 -53.16 2.54 7.61
CA ILE A 639 -53.48 3.44 8.74
C ILE A 639 -54.71 4.33 8.47
N LYS A 640 -55.21 4.32 7.23
CA LYS A 640 -56.39 5.04 6.73
C LYS A 640 -56.91 4.33 5.50
N ASP A 641 -58.19 4.53 5.18
CA ASP A 641 -58.78 4.06 3.93
C ASP A 641 -58.05 4.69 2.72
N PHE A 642 -57.77 3.89 1.69
CA PHE A 642 -57.25 4.37 0.41
C PHE A 642 -57.67 3.46 -0.76
N THR A 643 -57.59 3.98 -1.98
CA THR A 643 -57.97 3.26 -3.20
C THR A 643 -56.74 3.03 -4.08
N LEU A 644 -56.54 1.80 -4.56
CA LEU A 644 -55.46 1.40 -5.46
C LEU A 644 -56.04 0.63 -6.66
N ARG A 645 -55.81 1.14 -7.89
CA ARG A 645 -56.43 0.62 -9.14
C ARG A 645 -57.95 0.34 -9.03
N GLY A 646 -58.68 1.17 -8.27
CA GLY A 646 -60.12 1.04 -8.04
C GLY A 646 -60.53 0.07 -6.93
N LEU A 647 -59.60 -0.69 -6.35
CA LEU A 647 -59.83 -1.50 -5.14
C LEU A 647 -59.69 -0.62 -3.90
N GLU A 648 -60.64 -0.73 -2.98
CA GLU A 648 -60.60 -0.04 -1.69
C GLU A 648 -59.90 -0.91 -0.63
N ILE A 649 -58.93 -0.34 0.08
CA ILE A 649 -58.22 -0.96 1.20
C ILE A 649 -58.57 -0.14 2.45
N LYS A 650 -59.10 -0.79 3.47
CA LYS A 650 -59.63 -0.16 4.69
C LYS A 650 -58.57 -0.01 5.78
N ALA A 651 -58.74 1.01 6.61
CA ALA A 651 -57.92 1.21 7.80
C ALA A 651 -57.96 -0.05 8.70
N GLY A 652 -56.78 -0.56 9.07
CA GLY A 652 -56.60 -1.80 9.82
C GLY A 652 -56.31 -3.04 8.97
N GLU A 653 -56.49 -2.99 7.65
CA GLU A 653 -56.21 -4.14 6.78
C GLU A 653 -54.71 -4.32 6.52
N GLY A 654 -54.28 -5.59 6.49
CA GLY A 654 -52.91 -5.98 6.18
C GLY A 654 -52.65 -6.00 4.67
N VAL A 655 -51.58 -5.34 4.24
CA VAL A 655 -51.13 -5.30 2.84
C VAL A 655 -49.75 -5.96 2.76
N ILE A 656 -49.51 -6.78 1.74
CA ILE A 656 -48.20 -7.37 1.45
C ILE A 656 -47.82 -6.96 0.02
N THR A 657 -46.83 -6.08 -0.13
CA THR A 657 -46.26 -5.79 -1.46
C THR A 657 -45.17 -6.80 -1.82
N SER A 658 -45.16 -7.24 -3.08
CA SER A 658 -44.10 -8.09 -3.65
C SER A 658 -43.22 -7.22 -4.54
N ASN A 659 -42.00 -6.94 -4.07
CA ASN A 659 -41.03 -6.18 -4.87
C ASN A 659 -40.59 -7.00 -6.09
N GLN A 660 -40.47 -8.33 -5.93
CA GLN A 660 -40.06 -9.25 -6.99
C GLN A 660 -41.06 -9.27 -8.16
N ALA A 661 -42.36 -9.11 -7.88
CA ALA A 661 -43.37 -8.98 -8.93
C ALA A 661 -43.32 -7.59 -9.60
N ALA A 662 -43.06 -6.52 -8.83
CA ALA A 662 -43.00 -5.16 -9.35
C ALA A 662 -41.73 -4.88 -10.18
N ASP A 663 -40.58 -5.47 -9.83
CA ASP A 663 -39.36 -5.48 -10.65
C ASP A 663 -39.51 -6.31 -11.96
N ARG A 664 -40.63 -7.03 -12.11
CA ARG A 664 -41.04 -7.79 -13.30
C ARG A 664 -42.28 -7.20 -14.00
N ASP A 665 -42.68 -5.96 -13.69
CA ASP A 665 -43.88 -5.33 -14.26
C ASP A 665 -43.72 -5.04 -15.77
N GLU A 666 -44.55 -5.70 -16.60
CA GLU A 666 -44.60 -5.53 -18.06
C GLU A 666 -45.04 -4.12 -18.49
N GLU A 667 -45.76 -3.37 -17.65
CA GLU A 667 -46.10 -1.96 -17.91
C GLU A 667 -44.86 -1.05 -17.84
N ILE A 668 -43.76 -1.52 -17.23
CA ILE A 668 -42.53 -0.76 -16.94
C ILE A 668 -41.32 -1.30 -17.71
N TYR A 669 -41.18 -2.62 -17.83
CA TYR A 669 -40.03 -3.30 -18.43
C TYR A 669 -40.46 -4.20 -19.60
N THR A 670 -39.98 -3.93 -20.80
CA THR A 670 -40.15 -4.83 -21.96
C THR A 670 -39.38 -6.13 -21.74
N ASN A 671 -40.02 -7.29 -21.93
CA ASN A 671 -39.45 -8.61 -21.63
C ASN A 671 -38.84 -8.68 -20.20
N PRO A 672 -39.66 -8.55 -19.14
CA PRO A 672 -39.17 -8.42 -17.77
C PRO A 672 -38.45 -9.68 -17.26
N ASP A 673 -38.79 -10.86 -17.81
CA ASP A 673 -38.21 -12.14 -17.40
C ASP A 673 -36.87 -12.48 -18.06
N GLU A 674 -36.43 -11.67 -19.02
CA GLU A 674 -35.12 -11.80 -19.66
C GLU A 674 -34.04 -11.06 -18.86
N TRP A 675 -32.83 -11.63 -18.81
CA TRP A 675 -31.64 -11.00 -18.26
C TRP A 675 -30.99 -10.11 -19.33
N ASP A 676 -30.79 -8.82 -19.07
CA ASP A 676 -30.05 -7.93 -19.98
C ASP A 676 -29.21 -6.89 -19.20
N ILE A 677 -27.88 -7.07 -19.19
CA ILE A 677 -26.95 -6.11 -18.56
C ILE A 677 -26.94 -4.72 -19.21
N HIS A 678 -27.52 -4.56 -20.41
CA HIS A 678 -27.65 -3.28 -21.10
C HIS A 678 -29.04 -2.65 -20.90
N ARG A 679 -29.93 -3.29 -20.10
CA ARG A 679 -31.29 -2.82 -19.87
C ARG A 679 -31.29 -1.41 -19.30
N LYS A 680 -32.10 -0.54 -19.90
CA LYS A 680 -32.40 0.78 -19.34
C LYS A 680 -33.49 0.63 -18.30
N HIS A 681 -33.25 1.13 -17.09
CA HIS A 681 -34.23 1.18 -16.02
C HIS A 681 -34.95 2.54 -16.07
N PRO A 682 -36.23 2.62 -16.51
CA PRO A 682 -36.98 3.88 -16.56
C PRO A 682 -37.43 4.37 -15.17
N VAL A 683 -37.42 3.46 -14.19
CA VAL A 683 -37.72 3.70 -12.78
C VAL A 683 -36.64 3.06 -11.90
N GLU A 684 -36.60 3.48 -10.64
CA GLU A 684 -35.71 2.91 -9.62
C GLU A 684 -36.04 1.44 -9.32
N VAL A 685 -35.02 0.58 -9.30
CA VAL A 685 -35.16 -0.86 -9.02
C VAL A 685 -35.46 -1.13 -7.55
N LEU A 686 -36.40 -2.04 -7.27
CA LEU A 686 -36.99 -2.25 -5.95
C LEU A 686 -36.28 -3.30 -5.09
N GLY A 687 -35.14 -3.81 -5.57
CA GLY A 687 -34.25 -4.76 -4.87
C GLY A 687 -33.87 -4.39 -3.43
N PHE A 688 -33.83 -3.10 -3.10
CA PHE A 688 -33.55 -2.58 -1.76
C PHE A 688 -34.75 -1.90 -1.08
N GLY A 689 -35.96 -2.06 -1.63
CA GLY A 689 -37.16 -1.36 -1.19
C GLY A 689 -37.21 0.10 -1.63
N HIS A 690 -38.31 0.78 -1.30
CA HIS A 690 -38.56 2.16 -1.70
C HIS A 690 -39.33 2.92 -0.60
N GLY A 691 -39.28 4.26 -0.65
CA GLY A 691 -39.89 5.13 0.36
C GLY A 691 -39.20 5.04 1.74
N PRO A 692 -39.91 5.33 2.86
CA PRO A 692 -39.31 5.44 4.19
C PRO A 692 -38.69 4.15 4.76
N HIS A 693 -38.92 2.99 4.13
CA HIS A 693 -38.39 1.68 4.53
C HIS A 693 -37.43 1.10 3.47
N ARG A 694 -36.72 1.98 2.77
CA ARG A 694 -35.62 1.66 1.85
C ARG A 694 -34.37 1.26 2.65
N CYS A 695 -33.58 0.31 2.12
CA CYS A 695 -32.38 -0.18 2.79
C CYS A 695 -31.34 0.92 2.96
N GLN A 696 -30.91 1.18 4.20
CA GLN A 696 -29.88 2.18 4.50
C GLN A 696 -28.50 1.79 3.94
N ALA A 697 -28.23 0.50 3.80
CA ALA A 697 -26.96 -0.03 3.28
C ALA A 697 -26.93 -0.21 1.74
N GLU A 698 -27.94 0.27 1.01
CA GLU A 698 -28.05 0.11 -0.45
C GLU A 698 -26.82 0.62 -1.19
N TRP A 699 -26.35 1.84 -0.90
CA TRP A 699 -25.23 2.45 -1.62
C TRP A 699 -23.92 1.69 -1.41
N LEU A 700 -23.68 1.21 -0.18
CA LEU A 700 -22.55 0.33 0.14
C LEU A 700 -22.68 -1.00 -0.63
N SER A 701 -23.85 -1.65 -0.54
CA SER A 701 -24.10 -2.94 -1.20
C SER A 701 -23.92 -2.86 -2.72
N ARG A 702 -24.33 -1.75 -3.34
CA ARG A 702 -24.12 -1.49 -4.77
C ARG A 702 -22.64 -1.38 -5.12
N ALA A 703 -21.88 -0.57 -4.38
CA ALA A 703 -20.44 -0.43 -4.57
C ALA A 703 -19.71 -1.78 -4.38
N GLU A 704 -20.07 -2.55 -3.35
CA GLU A 704 -19.53 -3.88 -3.09
C GLU A 704 -19.81 -4.86 -4.25
N LEU A 705 -21.03 -4.88 -4.78
CA LEU A 705 -21.38 -5.72 -5.94
C LEU A 705 -20.65 -5.27 -7.22
N GLU A 706 -20.60 -3.96 -7.49
CA GLU A 706 -19.92 -3.40 -8.67
C GLU A 706 -18.42 -3.75 -8.66
N ILE A 707 -17.75 -3.58 -7.51
CA ILE A 707 -16.34 -3.97 -7.32
C ILE A 707 -16.18 -5.49 -7.39
N THR A 708 -17.08 -6.26 -6.78
CA THR A 708 -17.01 -7.73 -6.73
C THR A 708 -17.08 -8.32 -8.13
N PHE A 709 -18.10 -8.00 -8.94
CA PHE A 709 -18.23 -8.58 -10.27
C PHE A 709 -17.15 -8.07 -11.24
N SER A 710 -16.77 -6.80 -11.15
CA SER A 710 -15.64 -6.26 -11.93
C SER A 710 -14.36 -7.02 -11.64
N THR A 711 -14.05 -7.24 -10.35
CA THR A 711 -12.84 -7.95 -9.92
C THR A 711 -12.91 -9.43 -10.28
N LEU A 712 -14.02 -10.10 -9.95
CA LEU A 712 -14.21 -11.53 -10.18
C LEU A 712 -14.04 -11.90 -11.66
N PHE A 713 -14.77 -11.24 -12.56
CA PHE A 713 -14.75 -11.59 -13.98
C PHE A 713 -13.52 -11.05 -14.74
N SER A 714 -12.88 -9.97 -14.25
CA SER A 714 -11.58 -9.53 -14.81
C SER A 714 -10.41 -10.38 -14.35
N LYS A 715 -10.46 -10.95 -13.14
CA LYS A 715 -9.38 -11.79 -12.58
C LYS A 715 -9.53 -13.28 -12.91
N LEU A 716 -10.76 -13.76 -13.10
CA LEU A 716 -11.07 -15.14 -13.48
C LEU A 716 -11.78 -15.16 -14.85
N PRO A 717 -11.06 -14.89 -15.96
CA PRO A 717 -11.66 -14.83 -17.30
C PRO A 717 -12.23 -16.18 -17.76
N ASN A 718 -11.71 -17.31 -17.24
CA ASN A 718 -12.15 -18.67 -17.58
C ASN A 718 -13.12 -19.28 -16.56
N LEU A 719 -13.76 -18.45 -15.72
CA LEU A 719 -14.74 -18.92 -14.73
C LEU A 719 -15.93 -19.60 -15.43
N LYS A 720 -16.29 -20.80 -14.95
CA LYS A 720 -17.42 -21.65 -15.39
C LYS A 720 -17.99 -22.42 -14.19
N LEU A 721 -19.09 -23.14 -14.37
CA LEU A 721 -19.61 -24.05 -13.33
C LEU A 721 -18.79 -25.35 -13.32
N ALA A 722 -18.46 -25.86 -12.14
CA ALA A 722 -17.79 -27.15 -11.94
C ALA A 722 -18.76 -28.34 -11.95
N VAL A 723 -20.06 -28.05 -11.80
CA VAL A 723 -21.19 -29.00 -11.78
C VAL A 723 -22.20 -28.60 -12.85
N LYS A 724 -23.16 -29.48 -13.18
CA LYS A 724 -24.25 -29.09 -14.07
C LYS A 724 -25.16 -28.08 -13.37
N GLU A 725 -25.86 -27.24 -14.13
CA GLU A 725 -26.82 -26.28 -13.57
C GLU A 725 -27.91 -26.94 -12.70
N SER A 726 -28.34 -28.16 -13.07
CA SER A 726 -29.28 -28.99 -12.30
C SER A 726 -28.74 -29.51 -10.96
N GLU A 727 -27.43 -29.39 -10.72
CA GLU A 727 -26.72 -29.86 -9.53
C GLU A 727 -26.37 -28.69 -8.59
N VAL A 728 -26.78 -27.45 -8.91
CA VAL A 728 -26.60 -26.27 -8.05
C VAL A 728 -27.66 -26.24 -6.95
N GLU A 729 -27.21 -26.16 -5.69
CA GLU A 729 -28.09 -26.18 -4.52
C GLU A 729 -28.62 -24.79 -4.17
N PHE A 730 -29.93 -24.56 -4.34
CA PHE A 730 -30.62 -23.32 -3.97
C PHE A 730 -31.17 -23.34 -2.54
N THR A 731 -31.36 -22.16 -1.95
CA THR A 731 -32.07 -21.99 -0.67
C THR A 731 -33.49 -22.58 -0.74
N PRO A 732 -34.02 -23.20 0.33
CA PRO A 732 -35.39 -23.74 0.34
C PRO A 732 -36.44 -22.68 -0.02
N ALA A 733 -37.47 -23.08 -0.77
CA ALA A 733 -38.48 -22.18 -1.37
C ALA A 733 -39.29 -21.30 -0.39
N ALA A 734 -39.13 -21.46 0.92
CA ALA A 734 -39.73 -20.62 1.96
C ALA A 734 -38.77 -19.52 2.51
N GLN A 735 -37.57 -19.39 1.93
CA GLN A 735 -36.55 -18.40 2.31
C GLN A 735 -36.26 -17.45 1.13
N ASN A 736 -35.51 -16.37 1.39
CA ASN A 736 -35.04 -15.47 0.32
C ASN A 736 -34.19 -16.25 -0.67
N VAL A 737 -34.44 -16.06 -1.97
CA VAL A 737 -33.74 -16.75 -3.05
C VAL A 737 -32.23 -16.53 -2.94
N GLY A 738 -31.47 -17.62 -3.05
CA GLY A 738 -30.02 -17.65 -2.94
C GLY A 738 -29.46 -19.01 -3.33
N ILE A 739 -28.14 -19.09 -3.41
CA ILE A 739 -27.42 -20.33 -3.71
C ILE A 739 -26.66 -20.74 -2.45
N THR A 740 -26.95 -21.93 -1.93
CA THR A 740 -26.31 -22.47 -0.72
C THR A 740 -24.90 -23.01 -0.99
N LYS A 741 -24.65 -23.49 -2.22
CA LYS A 741 -23.38 -24.04 -2.67
C LYS A 741 -23.21 -23.82 -4.17
N LEU A 742 -22.39 -22.84 -4.56
CA LEU A 742 -22.06 -22.58 -5.96
C LEU A 742 -20.69 -23.19 -6.28
N MET A 743 -20.69 -24.36 -6.93
CA MET A 743 -19.46 -25.03 -7.34
C MET A 743 -18.98 -24.45 -8.67
N ILE A 744 -17.94 -23.60 -8.60
CA ILE A 744 -17.28 -22.98 -9.76
C ILE A 744 -15.95 -23.67 -10.06
N ASP A 745 -15.62 -23.73 -11.36
CA ASP A 745 -14.29 -24.07 -11.85
C ASP A 745 -13.70 -22.83 -12.52
N CYS A 746 -12.44 -22.53 -12.26
CA CYS A 746 -11.69 -21.43 -12.89
C CYS A 746 -10.40 -21.93 -13.55
N LEU A 747 -10.20 -23.24 -13.61
CA LEU A 747 -8.98 -23.89 -14.07
C LEU A 747 -9.12 -24.37 -15.52
N GLU A 748 -8.18 -23.96 -16.37
CA GLU A 748 -7.74 -24.79 -17.48
C GLU A 748 -6.52 -25.57 -16.99
N THR A 749 -6.76 -26.79 -16.50
CA THR A 749 -5.78 -27.67 -15.83
C THR A 749 -5.18 -27.11 -14.53
N GLN A 750 -4.60 -27.99 -13.70
CA GLN A 750 -3.89 -27.57 -12.49
C GLN A 750 -2.51 -27.00 -12.87
N GLU A 751 -2.45 -25.70 -13.14
CA GLU A 751 -1.17 -24.98 -13.21
C GLU A 751 -0.50 -24.93 -11.84
N ILE A 752 0.66 -25.58 -11.71
CA ILE A 752 1.63 -25.22 -10.66
C ILE A 752 2.45 -24.06 -11.23
N SER A 753 2.04 -22.83 -10.93
CA SER A 753 2.76 -21.63 -11.35
C SER A 753 4.07 -21.46 -10.58
N GLY A 754 5.12 -21.06 -11.29
CA GLY A 754 6.49 -20.94 -10.77
C GLY A 754 6.71 -19.76 -9.82
N PHE A 755 7.85 -19.79 -9.11
CA PHE A 755 8.25 -18.77 -8.14
C PHE A 755 8.60 -17.42 -8.79
N ARG A 756 8.21 -16.33 -8.13
CA ARG A 756 8.59 -14.96 -8.51
C ARG A 756 9.87 -14.55 -7.78
N ASN A 757 10.94 -14.25 -8.52
CA ASN A 757 12.13 -13.60 -7.97
C ASN A 757 11.78 -12.16 -7.53
N PRO A 758 12.06 -11.72 -6.29
CA PRO A 758 11.76 -10.36 -5.85
C PRO A 758 12.70 -9.27 -6.39
N TRP A 759 13.75 -9.62 -7.16
CA TRP A 759 14.74 -8.66 -7.68
C TRP A 759 14.58 -8.37 -9.19
N PRO A 760 14.71 -7.12 -9.65
CA PRO A 760 14.77 -6.77 -11.08
C PRO A 760 16.04 -7.28 -11.79
N SER A 761 15.94 -7.47 -13.11
CA SER A 761 16.90 -8.13 -14.00
C SER A 761 18.34 -7.59 -14.05
N TRP A 762 18.61 -6.41 -13.48
CA TRP A 762 19.87 -5.68 -13.63
C TRP A 762 20.72 -5.65 -12.36
N HIS A 763 20.23 -6.17 -11.23
CA HIS A 763 21.00 -6.21 -9.98
C HIS A 763 21.71 -7.54 -9.79
N LYS A 764 23.01 -7.50 -9.48
CA LYS A 764 23.84 -8.69 -9.26
C LYS A 764 24.30 -8.72 -7.80
N PRO A 765 23.60 -9.46 -6.90
CA PRO A 765 23.82 -9.33 -5.47
C PRO A 765 25.23 -9.80 -5.06
N SER A 766 25.85 -9.00 -4.21
CA SER A 766 27.12 -9.29 -3.58
C SER A 766 26.98 -10.39 -2.51
N SER A 767 28.11 -11.01 -2.16
CA SER A 767 28.16 -11.97 -1.05
C SER A 767 27.79 -11.36 0.31
N LEU A 768 27.77 -10.03 0.42
CA LEU A 768 27.37 -9.29 1.61
C LEU A 768 25.84 -9.16 1.71
N GLU A 769 25.16 -8.86 0.61
CA GLU A 769 23.68 -8.80 0.54
C GLU A 769 23.06 -10.19 0.79
N VAL A 770 23.69 -11.26 0.29
CA VAL A 770 23.32 -12.65 0.61
C VAL A 770 23.49 -12.95 2.11
N TRP A 771 24.41 -12.28 2.80
CA TRP A 771 24.65 -12.45 4.23
C TRP A 771 23.68 -11.63 5.08
N GLN A 772 23.37 -10.39 4.67
CA GLN A 772 22.42 -9.50 5.34
C GLN A 772 20.98 -10.03 5.27
N ALA A 773 20.60 -10.67 4.15
CA ALA A 773 19.32 -11.35 4.01
C ALA A 773 19.11 -12.52 5.01
N LEU A 774 20.19 -13.06 5.60
CA LEU A 774 20.11 -14.09 6.65
C LEU A 774 19.95 -13.49 8.06
N GLU A 775 20.06 -12.17 8.24
CA GLU A 775 20.11 -11.53 9.56
C GLU A 775 18.83 -10.76 9.93
N TRP A 776 17.95 -10.46 8.97
CA TRP A 776 16.77 -9.57 9.10
C TRP A 776 15.41 -10.21 8.73
N GLY A 777 15.22 -11.50 9.01
CA GLY A 777 13.88 -12.12 9.02
C GLY A 777 13.21 -11.92 10.39
N GLU A 778 11.99 -11.38 10.42
CA GLU A 778 11.29 -11.05 11.68
C GLU A 778 10.88 -12.28 12.53
N ASP A 779 10.85 -12.06 13.84
CA ASP A 779 10.80 -13.04 14.93
C ASP A 779 9.58 -13.99 14.95
N ILE A 780 9.68 -15.20 14.37
CA ILE A 780 8.97 -16.39 14.94
C ILE A 780 9.66 -17.77 14.81
N ASP A 781 10.92 -17.91 14.36
CA ASP A 781 11.56 -19.23 14.17
C ASP A 781 12.57 -19.62 15.29
N PRO A 782 12.31 -20.70 16.09
CA PRO A 782 13.25 -21.23 17.09
C PRO A 782 14.63 -21.65 16.56
N CYS A 783 14.76 -21.96 15.27
CA CYS A 783 16.02 -22.37 14.66
C CYS A 783 17.06 -21.23 14.64
N ILE A 784 16.61 -19.97 14.56
CA ILE A 784 17.48 -18.78 14.55
C ILE A 784 18.12 -18.56 15.93
N GLN A 785 17.40 -18.84 17.03
CA GLN A 785 18.00 -18.81 18.37
C GLN A 785 19.07 -19.90 18.55
N LEU A 786 18.87 -21.09 17.97
CA LEU A 786 19.84 -22.18 18.01
C LEU A 786 21.12 -21.87 17.19
N ALA A 787 20.98 -21.15 16.08
CA ALA A 787 22.13 -20.68 15.30
C ALA A 787 22.95 -19.61 16.04
N ARG A 788 22.28 -18.61 16.65
CA ARG A 788 22.94 -17.53 17.42
C ARG A 788 23.74 -18.06 18.62
N SER A 789 23.28 -19.12 19.29
CA SER A 789 24.02 -19.71 20.42
C SER A 789 25.35 -20.36 19.99
N ARG A 790 25.39 -21.04 18.84
CA ARG A 790 26.60 -21.71 18.31
C ARG A 790 27.69 -20.75 17.83
N VAL A 791 27.32 -19.61 17.24
CA VAL A 791 28.29 -18.56 16.83
C VAL A 791 29.03 -17.98 18.05
N THR A 792 28.33 -17.89 19.19
CA THR A 792 28.90 -17.42 20.46
C THR A 792 29.93 -18.40 21.06
N GLU A 793 29.76 -19.71 20.86
CA GLU A 793 30.76 -20.72 21.25
C GLU A 793 31.98 -20.72 20.31
N LEU A 794 31.77 -20.63 18.98
CA LEU A 794 32.87 -20.64 18.01
C LEU A 794 33.82 -19.45 18.18
N ARG A 795 33.31 -18.26 18.56
CA ARG A 795 34.16 -17.09 18.88
C ARG A 795 35.06 -17.29 20.11
N LYS A 796 34.78 -18.25 21.01
CA LYS A 796 35.65 -18.57 22.17
C LYS A 796 36.82 -19.49 21.82
N LEU A 797 36.87 -20.06 20.61
CA LEU A 797 37.87 -21.07 20.22
C LEU A 797 39.01 -20.52 19.33
N GLY A 798 39.08 -19.21 19.10
CA GLY A 798 40.11 -18.62 18.25
C GLY A 798 41.52 -18.67 18.86
N ARG A 799 42.45 -19.37 18.18
CA ARG A 799 43.91 -19.15 18.35
C ARG A 799 44.67 -19.17 17.02
N SER A 800 45.06 -17.95 16.63
CA SER A 800 46.36 -17.55 16.04
C SER A 800 46.96 -18.27 14.83
N SER A 801 47.17 -17.44 13.79
CA SER A 801 48.24 -17.43 12.77
C SER A 801 48.35 -18.57 11.75
N GLU A 802 48.01 -18.26 10.50
CA GLU A 802 48.53 -18.93 9.31
C GLU A 802 49.76 -18.21 8.77
N SER A 803 50.92 -18.88 8.76
CA SER A 803 51.86 -18.76 7.63
C SER A 803 52.76 -20.00 7.56
N SER A 804 53.10 -20.39 6.33
CA SER A 804 53.89 -21.57 5.92
C SER A 804 53.21 -22.96 6.07
N LEU A 805 52.85 -23.52 4.91
CA LEU A 805 53.11 -24.92 4.55
C LEU A 805 52.88 -25.12 3.04
N SER A 806 53.89 -24.78 2.24
CA SER A 806 54.03 -25.32 0.89
C SER A 806 54.85 -26.61 0.94
N SER A 807 54.42 -27.62 0.19
CA SER A 807 55.20 -28.83 -0.18
C SER A 807 55.85 -29.63 0.96
N ALA A 808 55.04 -30.43 1.66
CA ALA A 808 55.46 -31.73 2.17
C ALA A 808 54.25 -32.68 2.20
N GLU A 809 54.38 -33.89 1.63
CA GLU A 809 53.32 -34.89 1.67
C GLU A 809 53.18 -35.48 3.09
N VAL A 810 52.10 -35.11 3.79
CA VAL A 810 51.63 -35.77 5.01
C VAL A 810 50.16 -36.11 4.78
N PRO A 811 49.72 -37.36 5.02
CA PRO A 811 48.50 -37.88 4.41
C PRO A 811 47.22 -37.23 4.98
N MET A 812 46.29 -36.86 4.10
CA MET A 812 44.90 -36.50 4.44
C MET A 812 44.10 -37.73 4.93
N LYS A 813 44.55 -38.39 6.00
CA LYS A 813 43.73 -39.32 6.77
C LYS A 813 42.86 -38.52 7.76
N SER A 814 41.70 -38.14 7.24
CA SER A 814 40.45 -37.94 7.99
C SER A 814 40.50 -37.06 9.24
N ASN A 815 40.14 -35.78 9.07
CA ASN A 815 39.09 -35.20 9.93
C ASN A 815 37.74 -35.06 9.19
N LYS A 816 37.57 -35.83 8.10
CA LYS A 816 36.27 -36.07 7.44
C LYS A 816 35.22 -36.63 8.40
N SER A 817 35.60 -37.30 9.50
CA SER A 817 34.67 -37.88 10.47
C SER A 817 33.82 -36.84 11.21
N GLN A 818 34.42 -35.74 11.70
CA GLN A 818 33.65 -34.72 12.44
C GLN A 818 32.75 -33.89 11.53
N ALA A 819 33.17 -33.61 10.29
CA ALA A 819 32.31 -32.95 9.30
C ALA A 819 31.18 -33.88 8.79
N ALA A 820 31.46 -35.17 8.59
CA ALA A 820 30.47 -36.17 8.17
C ALA A 820 29.47 -36.56 9.29
N GLU A 821 29.80 -36.35 10.57
CA GLU A 821 28.81 -36.45 11.65
C GLU A 821 27.83 -35.26 11.68
N LEU A 822 28.28 -34.05 11.30
CA LEU A 822 27.48 -32.83 11.34
C LEU A 822 26.59 -32.63 10.10
N LEU A 823 27.01 -33.14 8.94
CA LEU A 823 26.23 -33.16 7.70
C LEU A 823 26.13 -34.61 7.20
N ARG A 824 25.28 -35.42 7.83
CA ARG A 824 24.91 -36.72 7.29
C ARG A 824 24.11 -36.54 6.01
N VAL A 825 24.76 -36.74 4.88
CA VAL A 825 24.09 -36.97 3.59
C VAL A 825 23.31 -38.28 3.72
N MET A 826 22.00 -38.17 3.90
CA MET A 826 21.10 -39.33 3.98
C MET A 826 20.69 -39.74 2.57
N LYS A 827 20.71 -41.05 2.28
CA LYS A 827 20.08 -41.57 1.06
C LYS A 827 18.57 -41.27 1.16
N PRO A 828 17.94 -40.59 0.18
CA PRO A 828 16.52 -40.32 0.23
C PRO A 828 15.73 -41.64 0.22
N ASP A 829 14.61 -41.64 0.92
CA ASP A 829 13.65 -42.74 0.84
C ASP A 829 12.79 -42.55 -0.42
N PHE A 830 13.01 -43.39 -1.42
CA PHE A 830 12.26 -43.41 -2.68
C PHE A 830 11.02 -44.31 -2.66
N SER A 831 10.68 -44.93 -1.51
CA SER A 831 9.43 -45.69 -1.40
C SER A 831 8.23 -44.76 -1.61
N PHE A 832 7.22 -45.22 -2.35
CA PHE A 832 6.04 -44.42 -2.67
C PHE A 832 4.80 -45.30 -2.47
N ASP A 833 3.90 -44.89 -1.59
CA ASP A 833 2.64 -45.60 -1.39
C ASP A 833 1.64 -45.17 -2.47
N ALA A 834 1.33 -46.07 -3.39
CA ALA A 834 0.38 -45.82 -4.48
C ALA A 834 -1.07 -45.61 -3.99
N GLN A 835 -1.39 -45.86 -2.71
CA GLN A 835 -2.67 -45.48 -2.11
C GLN A 835 -2.67 -44.03 -1.57
N GLU A 836 -1.52 -43.42 -1.33
CA GLU A 836 -1.45 -41.99 -1.03
C GLU A 836 -1.70 -41.17 -2.30
N LYS A 837 -2.83 -40.44 -2.34
CA LYS A 837 -3.18 -39.50 -3.42
C LYS A 837 -2.34 -38.20 -3.37
N ARG A 838 -1.04 -38.31 -3.10
CA ARG A 838 -0.12 -37.18 -2.84
C ARG A 838 1.16 -37.35 -3.65
N ALA A 839 1.70 -36.26 -4.17
CA ALA A 839 3.01 -36.26 -4.82
C ALA A 839 4.13 -36.28 -3.75
N LYS A 840 5.15 -37.11 -3.95
CA LYS A 840 6.34 -37.14 -3.07
C LYS A 840 7.49 -36.42 -3.74
N THR A 841 8.13 -35.49 -3.03
CA THR A 841 9.30 -34.77 -3.52
C THR A 841 10.55 -35.16 -2.73
N ALA A 842 11.66 -35.40 -3.45
CA ALA A 842 12.95 -35.74 -2.87
C ALA A 842 14.02 -34.81 -3.42
N TRP A 843 14.68 -34.05 -2.54
CA TRP A 843 15.78 -33.17 -2.92
C TRP A 843 17.09 -33.95 -3.06
N LEU A 844 17.76 -33.80 -4.20
CA LEU A 844 19.00 -34.51 -4.56
C LEU A 844 20.25 -33.61 -4.44
N GLY A 845 20.09 -32.39 -3.94
CA GLY A 845 21.17 -31.44 -3.66
C GLY A 845 21.53 -30.52 -4.84
N HIS A 846 22.13 -29.37 -4.51
CA HIS A 846 22.53 -28.26 -5.38
C HIS A 846 21.40 -27.68 -6.25
N ALA A 847 20.95 -28.41 -7.28
CA ALA A 847 19.90 -28.02 -8.21
C ALA A 847 18.94 -29.18 -8.60
N GLY A 848 19.16 -30.40 -8.11
CA GLY A 848 18.35 -31.58 -8.47
C GLY A 848 17.18 -31.82 -7.51
N VAL A 849 15.97 -31.98 -8.05
CA VAL A 849 14.75 -32.41 -7.33
C VAL A 849 14.09 -33.53 -8.11
N LEU A 850 13.69 -34.59 -7.41
CA LEU A 850 12.87 -35.69 -7.94
C LEU A 850 11.43 -35.52 -7.45
N VAL A 851 10.46 -35.72 -8.34
CA VAL A 851 9.03 -35.75 -8.02
C VAL A 851 8.47 -37.11 -8.41
N GLN A 852 7.88 -37.83 -7.45
CA GLN A 852 7.29 -39.15 -7.65
C GLN A 852 5.76 -39.06 -7.61
N LEU A 853 5.12 -39.68 -8.60
CA LEU A 853 3.68 -39.80 -8.78
C LEU A 853 3.31 -41.31 -8.86
N PRO A 854 2.03 -41.70 -8.77
CA PRO A 854 1.67 -43.11 -8.74
C PRO A 854 1.93 -43.86 -10.06
N GLN A 855 2.71 -44.95 -9.96
CA GLN A 855 2.97 -46.04 -10.94
C GLN A 855 4.19 -45.89 -11.89
N LEU A 856 4.96 -46.99 -12.02
CA LEU A 856 6.15 -47.31 -12.88
C LEU A 856 7.57 -47.17 -12.25
N ASN A 857 8.50 -48.08 -12.60
CA ASN A 857 9.89 -48.25 -12.05
C ASN A 857 10.84 -49.24 -12.81
N GLU A 858 12.00 -48.78 -13.36
CA GLU A 858 13.41 -49.30 -13.46
C GLU A 858 14.24 -48.51 -14.56
N CYS A 859 15.55 -48.70 -14.88
CA CYS A 859 16.80 -48.71 -14.06
C CYS A 859 18.11 -48.68 -14.94
N GLY A 860 19.17 -47.92 -14.55
CA GLY A 860 20.56 -48.47 -14.45
C GLY A 860 21.80 -48.01 -15.28
N ARG A 861 22.64 -47.09 -14.72
CA ARG A 861 24.14 -46.86 -14.88
C ARG A 861 24.69 -46.32 -16.23
N PRO A 862 25.73 -45.41 -16.30
CA PRO A 862 26.84 -45.22 -15.34
C PRO A 862 27.54 -43.80 -15.17
N THR A 863 28.53 -43.76 -14.27
CA THR A 863 29.77 -42.90 -14.17
C THR A 863 30.12 -41.79 -15.20
N ALA A 864 30.22 -40.53 -14.73
CA ALA A 864 31.37 -39.56 -14.77
C ALA A 864 30.86 -38.09 -14.71
N GLY A 865 31.72 -37.11 -14.36
CA GLY A 865 31.32 -35.68 -14.23
C GLY A 865 32.25 -34.87 -13.29
N PRO A 866 32.15 -33.53 -13.24
CA PRO A 866 33.08 -32.67 -12.50
C PRO A 866 33.07 -32.90 -10.98
N ILE A 867 34.22 -32.69 -10.32
CA ILE A 867 34.45 -33.05 -8.91
C ILE A 867 33.53 -32.23 -7.98
N ARG A 868 32.47 -32.86 -7.47
CA ARG A 868 31.60 -32.28 -6.45
C ARG A 868 32.33 -32.11 -5.12
N SER A 869 32.10 -30.98 -4.44
CA SER A 869 32.62 -30.73 -3.08
C SER A 869 32.03 -31.67 -2.01
N TYR A 870 30.85 -32.24 -2.29
CA TYR A 870 30.18 -33.25 -1.47
C TYR A 870 29.72 -34.41 -2.37
N PRO A 871 29.79 -35.68 -1.92
CA PRO A 871 29.23 -36.79 -2.69
C PRO A 871 27.72 -36.59 -2.91
N PRO A 872 27.17 -37.00 -4.06
CA PRO A 872 25.72 -36.94 -4.27
C PRO A 872 24.99 -37.86 -3.28
N PRO A 873 23.75 -37.54 -2.88
CA PRO A 873 23.02 -38.29 -1.84
C PRO A 873 22.61 -39.70 -2.27
N CYS A 874 22.60 -39.95 -3.57
CA CYS A 874 22.49 -41.26 -4.18
C CYS A 874 23.25 -41.22 -5.53
N ALA A 875 23.53 -42.36 -6.13
CA ALA A 875 23.97 -42.38 -7.51
C ALA A 875 22.78 -42.14 -8.46
N VAL A 876 23.04 -41.78 -9.73
CA VAL A 876 21.99 -41.68 -10.79
C VAL A 876 21.19 -42.99 -10.94
N GLU A 877 21.78 -44.07 -10.45
CA GLU A 877 21.33 -45.45 -10.61
C GLU A 877 20.57 -45.99 -9.39
N ASP A 878 20.52 -45.19 -8.33
CA ASP A 878 19.66 -45.41 -7.18
C ASP A 878 18.31 -44.69 -7.33
N LEU A 879 18.10 -43.97 -8.45
CA LEU A 879 16.87 -43.26 -8.79
C LEU A 879 15.80 -44.23 -9.35
N PRO A 880 14.49 -43.91 -9.18
CA PRO A 880 13.39 -44.63 -9.84
C PRO A 880 13.34 -44.38 -11.35
N GLU A 881 12.34 -44.94 -12.04
CA GLU A 881 12.07 -44.63 -13.47
C GLU A 881 11.75 -43.15 -13.66
N ILE A 882 12.12 -42.60 -14.82
CA ILE A 882 11.98 -41.18 -15.11
C ILE A 882 11.33 -41.02 -16.49
N ASP A 883 10.04 -40.66 -16.50
CA ASP A 883 9.30 -40.35 -17.73
C ASP A 883 9.70 -39.04 -18.38
N VAL A 884 10.17 -38.07 -17.58
CA VAL A 884 10.45 -36.72 -18.03
C VAL A 884 11.69 -36.16 -17.31
N VAL A 885 12.64 -35.67 -18.09
CA VAL A 885 13.76 -34.86 -17.59
C VAL A 885 13.58 -33.44 -18.09
N MET A 886 13.42 -32.50 -17.16
CA MET A 886 13.35 -31.06 -17.45
C MET A 886 14.73 -30.44 -17.27
N ILE A 887 15.17 -29.67 -18.27
CA ILE A 887 16.40 -28.89 -18.23
C ILE A 887 16.04 -27.41 -18.13
N SER A 888 16.61 -26.70 -17.16
CA SER A 888 16.31 -25.28 -16.93
C SER A 888 17.04 -24.34 -17.88
N HIS A 889 18.30 -24.66 -18.24
CA HIS A 889 19.16 -23.90 -19.15
C HIS A 889 20.45 -24.72 -19.43
N ASN A 890 21.34 -24.21 -20.28
CA ASN A 890 22.44 -24.97 -20.90
C ASN A 890 23.78 -25.06 -20.12
N HIS A 891 23.82 -24.62 -18.86
CA HIS A 891 25.05 -24.52 -18.04
C HIS A 891 25.51 -25.90 -17.53
N TYR A 892 26.79 -26.04 -17.16
CA TYR A 892 27.47 -27.34 -17.00
C TYR A 892 27.05 -28.15 -15.75
N ASP A 893 26.43 -27.52 -14.76
CA ASP A 893 25.85 -28.14 -13.56
C ASP A 893 24.39 -28.60 -13.76
N HIS A 894 23.69 -28.06 -14.76
CA HIS A 894 22.34 -28.45 -15.18
C HIS A 894 22.32 -29.38 -16.40
N LEU A 895 23.34 -29.32 -17.27
CA LEU A 895 23.43 -30.05 -18.54
C LEU A 895 24.74 -30.89 -18.66
N ASP A 896 24.98 -31.74 -17.65
CA ASP A 896 26.11 -32.66 -17.60
C ASP A 896 25.94 -33.82 -18.62
N PHE A 897 26.90 -33.96 -19.54
CA PHE A 897 26.77 -34.87 -20.69
C PHE A 897 26.65 -36.34 -20.26
N ASP A 898 27.52 -36.79 -19.34
CA ASP A 898 27.54 -38.18 -18.89
C ASP A 898 26.26 -38.52 -18.10
N THR A 899 25.76 -37.61 -17.26
CA THR A 899 24.46 -37.77 -16.57
C THR A 899 23.30 -37.89 -17.57
N ILE A 900 23.21 -37.00 -18.57
CA ILE A 900 22.14 -37.02 -19.58
C ILE A 900 22.19 -38.30 -20.42
N MET A 901 23.37 -38.68 -20.92
CA MET A 901 23.52 -39.89 -21.73
C MET A 901 23.32 -41.17 -20.92
N THR A 902 23.52 -41.12 -19.60
CA THR A 902 23.17 -42.19 -18.67
C THR A 902 21.67 -42.32 -18.51
N LEU A 903 20.97 -41.24 -18.17
CA LEU A 903 19.51 -41.23 -18.08
C LEU A 903 18.87 -41.72 -19.38
N TRP A 904 19.39 -41.27 -20.53
CA TRP A 904 18.94 -41.74 -21.84
C TRP A 904 19.12 -43.26 -22.02
N LYS A 905 20.32 -43.80 -21.81
CA LYS A 905 20.58 -45.25 -21.95
C LYS A 905 19.70 -46.11 -21.03
N ASN A 906 19.33 -45.59 -19.86
CA ASN A 906 18.59 -46.32 -18.84
C ASN A 906 17.06 -46.31 -19.07
N HIS A 907 16.53 -45.19 -19.60
CA HIS A 907 15.07 -44.93 -19.64
C HIS A 907 14.52 -44.63 -21.05
N ALA A 908 15.32 -44.77 -22.13
CA ALA A 908 14.97 -44.42 -23.52
C ALA A 908 13.64 -44.97 -24.07
N LYS A 909 13.06 -46.03 -23.48
CA LYS A 909 11.80 -46.63 -23.95
C LYS A 909 10.60 -45.67 -23.83
N HIS A 910 10.55 -44.90 -22.75
CA HIS A 910 9.41 -44.04 -22.41
C HIS A 910 9.84 -42.58 -22.17
N MET A 911 11.06 -42.33 -21.67
CA MET A 911 11.54 -41.01 -21.25
C MET A 911 11.51 -39.95 -22.36
N ARG A 912 11.24 -38.69 -21.98
CA ARG A 912 11.34 -37.48 -22.81
C ARG A 912 12.20 -36.42 -22.13
N PHE A 913 12.91 -35.62 -22.92
CA PHE A 913 13.58 -34.41 -22.46
C PHE A 913 12.74 -33.18 -22.83
N LEU A 914 12.53 -32.30 -21.85
CA LEU A 914 11.95 -30.96 -22.06
C LEU A 914 13.07 -29.95 -21.89
N VAL A 915 13.36 -29.18 -22.94
CA VAL A 915 14.54 -28.31 -23.01
C VAL A 915 14.16 -26.90 -23.49
N PRO A 916 14.88 -25.84 -23.06
CA PRO A 916 14.60 -24.49 -23.53
C PRO A 916 15.04 -24.30 -24.99
N LEU A 917 14.37 -23.39 -25.71
CA LEU A 917 14.69 -23.03 -27.09
C LEU A 917 16.19 -22.75 -27.30
N GLY A 918 16.75 -23.40 -28.32
CA GLY A 918 18.18 -23.36 -28.67
C GLY A 918 18.96 -24.58 -28.18
N ASN A 919 18.42 -25.40 -27.28
CA ASN A 919 19.11 -26.57 -26.74
C ASN A 919 18.82 -27.87 -27.49
N ARG A 920 17.76 -27.96 -28.29
CA ARG A 920 17.37 -29.22 -28.95
C ARG A 920 18.49 -29.82 -29.79
N GLN A 921 19.21 -29.00 -30.55
CA GLN A 921 20.29 -29.47 -31.43
C GLN A 921 21.40 -30.21 -30.65
N TRP A 922 21.76 -29.74 -29.44
CA TRP A 922 22.76 -30.39 -28.61
C TRP A 922 22.36 -31.81 -28.18
N PHE A 923 21.07 -32.05 -27.92
CA PHE A 923 20.54 -33.39 -27.62
C PHE A 923 20.57 -34.29 -28.86
N LEU A 924 20.22 -33.76 -30.04
CA LEU A 924 20.28 -34.51 -31.31
C LEU A 924 21.73 -34.91 -31.65
N ASP A 925 22.67 -33.97 -31.54
CA ASP A 925 24.10 -34.19 -31.79
C ASP A 925 24.70 -35.19 -30.78
N SER A 926 24.13 -35.28 -29.58
CA SER A 926 24.49 -36.28 -28.55
C SER A 926 23.91 -37.68 -28.82
N GLY A 927 23.07 -37.85 -29.84
CA GLY A 927 22.49 -39.15 -30.23
C GLY A 927 21.19 -39.52 -29.52
N ILE A 928 20.38 -38.52 -29.13
CA ILE A 928 19.04 -38.72 -28.54
C ILE A 928 17.97 -38.58 -29.63
N ASP A 929 16.95 -39.44 -29.59
CA ASP A 929 15.94 -39.53 -30.67
C ASP A 929 15.17 -38.20 -30.86
N PRO A 930 15.01 -37.70 -32.11
CA PRO A 930 14.37 -36.39 -32.36
C PRO A 930 12.92 -36.26 -31.89
N GLY A 931 12.21 -37.38 -31.72
CA GLY A 931 10.85 -37.43 -31.17
C GLY A 931 10.76 -37.54 -29.64
N ARG A 932 11.91 -37.55 -28.94
CA ARG A 932 12.01 -37.60 -27.48
C ARG A 932 12.55 -36.31 -26.86
N VAL A 933 12.91 -35.32 -27.68
CA VAL A 933 13.35 -33.99 -27.24
C VAL A 933 12.31 -32.97 -27.67
N VAL A 934 11.55 -32.47 -26.69
CA VAL A 934 10.59 -31.38 -26.86
C VAL A 934 11.31 -30.09 -26.48
N GLU A 935 11.35 -29.16 -27.41
CA GLU A 935 11.88 -27.81 -27.20
C GLU A 935 10.72 -26.87 -26.89
N LEU A 936 10.89 -26.03 -25.86
CA LEU A 936 9.85 -25.14 -25.36
C LEU A 936 10.40 -23.70 -25.31
N ASP A 937 9.66 -22.76 -25.89
CA ASP A 937 9.81 -21.31 -25.66
C ASP A 937 9.20 -20.94 -24.29
N TRP A 938 9.32 -19.69 -23.87
CA TRP A 938 8.60 -19.18 -22.71
C TRP A 938 7.08 -19.27 -22.92
N TRP A 939 6.41 -19.81 -21.91
CA TRP A 939 4.97 -20.10 -21.87
C TRP A 939 4.52 -21.24 -22.79
N ASP A 940 5.43 -21.91 -23.52
CA ASP A 940 5.10 -23.17 -24.17
C ASP A 940 4.84 -24.26 -23.13
N GLY A 941 3.75 -24.99 -23.33
CA GLY A 941 3.35 -26.12 -22.51
C GLY A 941 3.45 -27.43 -23.27
N VAL A 942 3.82 -28.51 -22.57
CA VAL A 942 3.60 -29.87 -23.04
C VAL A 942 2.60 -30.59 -22.14
N HIS A 943 1.63 -31.24 -22.77
CA HIS A 943 0.73 -32.17 -22.09
C HIS A 943 1.24 -33.60 -22.24
N LEU A 944 1.26 -34.32 -21.13
CA LEU A 944 1.70 -35.70 -21.02
C LEU A 944 0.54 -36.54 -20.50
N THR A 945 0.30 -37.69 -21.11
CA THR A 945 -0.74 -38.64 -20.70
C THR A 945 -0.10 -39.98 -20.32
N ALA A 946 -0.59 -40.58 -19.24
CA ALA A 946 -0.23 -41.92 -18.79
C ALA A 946 -1.49 -42.81 -18.74
N PRO A 947 -1.43 -44.04 -19.29
CA PRO A 947 -2.50 -45.02 -19.14
C PRO A 947 -2.47 -45.63 -17.72
N ASP A 948 -3.65 -46.00 -17.22
CA ASP A 948 -3.79 -46.72 -15.95
C ASP A 948 -3.34 -48.19 -16.06
N ALA A 949 -3.33 -48.89 -14.92
CA ALA A 949 -2.98 -50.31 -14.84
C ALA A 949 -3.91 -51.25 -15.64
N ASN A 950 -5.01 -50.75 -16.22
CA ASN A 950 -5.93 -51.48 -17.10
C ASN A 950 -5.84 -51.04 -18.58
N GLY A 951 -4.98 -50.07 -18.91
CA GLY A 951 -4.74 -49.58 -20.26
C GLY A 951 -5.62 -48.41 -20.72
N ASN A 952 -6.35 -47.73 -19.81
CA ASN A 952 -7.17 -46.57 -20.14
C ASN A 952 -6.44 -45.25 -19.81
N GLU A 953 -6.50 -44.25 -20.69
CA GLU A 953 -5.90 -42.93 -20.43
C GLU A 953 -6.67 -42.18 -19.32
N HIS A 954 -6.07 -42.05 -18.12
CA HIS A 954 -6.75 -41.40 -16.99
C HIS A 954 -5.84 -40.58 -16.06
N SER A 955 -4.57 -40.36 -16.41
CA SER A 955 -3.70 -39.40 -15.72
C SER A 955 -3.01 -38.49 -16.73
N SER A 956 -3.14 -37.18 -16.55
CA SER A 956 -2.47 -36.18 -17.39
C SER A 956 -1.69 -35.15 -16.56
N LEU A 957 -0.54 -34.76 -17.08
CA LEU A 957 0.37 -33.77 -16.48
C LEU A 957 0.64 -32.68 -17.52
N SER A 958 0.34 -31.43 -17.17
CA SER A 958 0.74 -30.26 -17.96
C SER A 958 2.04 -29.69 -17.39
N ILE A 959 3.00 -29.38 -18.26
CA ILE A 959 4.28 -28.77 -17.90
C ILE A 959 4.49 -27.53 -18.77
N THR A 960 4.42 -26.35 -18.17
CA THR A 960 4.61 -25.05 -18.85
C THR A 960 5.98 -24.48 -18.53
N CYS A 961 6.74 -24.09 -19.55
CA CYS A 961 7.99 -23.37 -19.39
C CYS A 961 7.70 -21.91 -18.98
N THR A 962 8.37 -21.37 -17.97
CA THR A 962 8.11 -19.99 -17.48
C THR A 962 9.40 -19.15 -17.44
N PRO A 963 9.37 -17.87 -17.86
CA PRO A 963 10.55 -17.01 -17.88
C PRO A 963 11.34 -17.01 -16.57
N SER A 964 12.59 -17.45 -16.63
CA SER A 964 13.56 -17.33 -15.54
C SER A 964 14.70 -16.40 -15.98
N GLN A 965 15.05 -15.44 -15.14
CA GLN A 965 16.16 -14.51 -15.42
C GLN A 965 17.45 -15.09 -14.86
N HIS A 966 18.06 -15.99 -15.63
CA HIS A 966 19.37 -16.59 -15.36
C HIS A 966 20.30 -16.39 -16.56
N SER A 967 21.62 -16.37 -16.34
CA SER A 967 22.57 -16.29 -17.45
C SER A 967 22.84 -17.69 -18.01
N SER A 968 22.45 -17.94 -19.26
CA SER A 968 22.79 -19.17 -19.98
C SER A 968 24.12 -18.99 -20.73
N GLY A 969 24.85 -20.07 -20.94
CA GLY A 969 26.14 -20.10 -21.64
C GLY A 969 27.00 -21.32 -21.27
N ARG A 970 27.49 -22.03 -22.28
CA ARG A 970 28.38 -23.21 -22.18
C ARG A 970 29.74 -22.97 -22.84
N SER A 971 29.80 -22.04 -23.80
CA SER A 971 31.01 -21.61 -24.51
C SER A 971 31.13 -20.08 -24.51
N GLY A 972 32.27 -19.54 -24.95
CA GLY A 972 32.46 -18.09 -25.07
C GLY A 972 31.58 -17.40 -26.14
N THR A 973 30.78 -18.17 -26.88
CA THR A 973 30.03 -17.72 -28.06
C THR A 973 28.51 -17.96 -27.98
N ASP A 974 28.02 -18.63 -26.93
CA ASP A 974 26.59 -19.00 -26.75
C ASP A 974 25.96 -18.37 -25.49
N ALA A 975 26.59 -17.31 -24.95
CA ALA A 975 26.11 -16.60 -23.77
C ALA A 975 24.74 -15.93 -24.05
N ASN A 976 23.72 -16.35 -23.31
CA ASN A 976 22.32 -15.94 -23.46
C ASN A 976 21.72 -16.21 -24.86
N THR A 977 22.26 -17.19 -25.62
CA THR A 977 21.70 -17.57 -26.93
C THR A 977 20.71 -18.74 -26.86
N THR A 978 20.50 -19.31 -25.68
CA THR A 978 19.35 -20.18 -25.37
C THR A 978 18.50 -19.50 -24.32
N LEU A 979 17.21 -19.80 -24.30
CA LEU A 979 16.35 -19.47 -23.17
C LEU A 979 16.85 -20.12 -21.88
#